data_AF-A0A818YW17-F1
#
_entry.id   AF-A0A818YW17-F1
#
_cell.length_a   1.000
_cell.length_b   1.000
_cell.length_c   1.000
_cell.angle_alpha   90.00
_cell.angle_beta   90.00
_cell.angle_gamma   90.00
#
_symmetry.space_group_name_H-M   'P 1'
#
loop_
_entity.id
_entity.type
_entity.pdbx_description
1 polymer ?
#
loop_
_entity_poly.entity_id
_entity_poly.type
_entity_poly.pdbx_seq_one_letter_code
_entity_poly.pdbx_strand_id
1 'polypeptide(L)'
;MDTVDIPNEIIREEQSIELKTEDSTQNESTNGTPNLDKTETIPSDVPTNSEQIEIARLSSVITTQTNEKADLNARLIACQQHYETLLSRQKEEYSREKQSTVMRYAQAEKAKLDSDKRCEILATKNHDLSKEKDNLQTKLSEFKLMNTKLQQAYENKLTELTTTKKELEKIREVNQSIDATLKSTLNHLKGESLQLKEQRELNERLKKDLNEQHELNEQLNLQCKQLTEAAQAIPTDDERAQAFDTLTHEHNALRIKLTNIQDENKLFREKLKSSDEDRLALENVIENFRQNTLREKESTKKLYDDLLAARGQDSVEISRLRQIEQLYNQTLADNADLRQLLEKEHQLLELTQKLTEKNSILQSDYEQLQILYKQTSVDFENLKKINEEQKNQILKLENIEKSLRDQLKELDEKYQTLNKSYEHSIKQYDDSLIEIQTLKKKHQANTKDLIKQLQQLQKPKLTNHNHEQLPIPLTSQAKSIINKENSNDNISSRGSPTESYSSLNDITPISMSTPEHVSSHPLTHHQQQQVLPDEEQEIVVNIVDIDRQKLIDKLLKQQKLLVRRNEKIEFLNDHIQLLTQDLQNKRKIIQTYAMNEDSFMYTSNESDLIKQQLANKARNSSSSLMATLYNRAATTVNQTTNKFFDQSSPMTLETALDIMGKLQAVLEDTLLKNITLKENVDTLSKEIERLSKRTIK
;
A
#
# COMPACT_ATOMS: atom_id res chain seq x y z
N MET A 1 31.63 -40.08 25.13
CA MET A 1 30.39 -40.55 24.49
C MET A 1 29.75 -39.32 23.87
N ASP A 2 29.88 -39.09 22.56
CA ASP A 2 30.43 -40.00 21.53
C ASP A 2 31.41 -39.32 20.55
N THR A 3 32.14 -40.17 19.83
CA THR A 3 33.23 -39.83 18.92
C THR A 3 32.86 -40.18 17.48
N VAL A 4 32.98 -39.21 16.58
CA VAL A 4 33.05 -39.39 15.11
C VAL A 4 34.01 -38.30 14.62
N ASP A 5 35.28 -38.59 14.37
CA ASP A 5 35.85 -39.18 13.15
C ASP A 5 35.61 -38.35 11.87
N ILE A 6 36.66 -37.62 11.45
CA ILE A 6 36.78 -37.01 10.12
C ILE A 6 38.15 -37.46 9.56
N PRO A 7 38.19 -38.24 8.45
CA PRO A 7 39.44 -38.78 7.94
C PRO A 7 40.16 -37.85 6.94
N ASN A 8 41.45 -37.63 7.22
CA ASN A 8 42.62 -37.60 6.34
C ASN A 8 42.60 -37.07 4.88
N GLU A 9 43.77 -36.49 4.54
CA GLU A 9 44.29 -36.21 3.18
C GLU A 9 43.58 -35.07 2.41
N ILE A 10 44.26 -34.29 1.56
CA ILE A 10 45.59 -34.45 0.96
C ILE A 10 46.49 -33.22 1.27
N ILE A 11 47.75 -33.46 1.65
CA ILE A 11 48.83 -32.46 1.56
C ILE A 11 49.68 -32.79 0.33
N ARG A 12 49.77 -31.85 -0.61
CA ARG A 12 50.78 -31.75 -1.68
C ARG A 12 51.13 -30.27 -1.79
N GLU A 13 52.37 -29.87 -1.50
CA GLU A 13 53.46 -29.87 -2.50
C GLU A 13 53.13 -29.03 -3.75
N GLU A 14 52.91 -27.73 -3.58
CA GLU A 14 53.31 -26.79 -4.63
C GLU A 14 54.82 -26.60 -4.56
N GLN A 15 55.55 -27.33 -5.40
CA GLN A 15 56.97 -27.08 -5.65
C GLN A 15 57.09 -25.78 -6.45
N SER A 16 57.73 -24.76 -5.87
CA SER A 16 58.11 -23.54 -6.58
C SER A 16 59.12 -23.88 -7.68
N ILE A 17 58.64 -24.17 -8.89
CA ILE A 17 59.49 -24.30 -10.08
C ILE A 17 59.92 -22.90 -10.51
N GLU A 18 60.98 -22.43 -9.85
CA GLU A 18 61.74 -21.24 -10.20
C GLU A 18 62.46 -21.49 -11.54
N LEU A 19 61.74 -21.25 -12.64
CA LEU A 19 62.27 -21.36 -13.98
C LEU A 19 63.28 -20.22 -14.23
N LYS A 20 64.54 -20.51 -13.90
CA LYS A 20 65.69 -19.67 -14.21
C LYS A 20 65.66 -19.22 -15.67
N THR A 21 65.59 -17.92 -15.90
CA THR A 21 66.13 -17.30 -17.11
C THR A 21 67.64 -17.23 -16.93
N GLU A 22 68.37 -18.22 -17.44
CA GLU A 22 69.84 -18.22 -17.46
C GLU A 22 70.35 -17.23 -18.52
N ASP A 23 70.30 -15.93 -18.20
CA ASP A 23 71.03 -14.88 -18.93
C ASP A 23 72.54 -15.13 -18.78
N SER A 24 73.10 -15.89 -19.71
CA SER A 24 74.49 -16.37 -19.64
C SER A 24 75.12 -16.60 -21.02
N THR A 25 75.04 -15.58 -21.87
CA THR A 25 76.07 -15.35 -22.90
C THR A 25 76.57 -13.92 -22.86
N GLN A 26 77.53 -13.66 -21.96
CA GLN A 26 78.57 -12.70 -22.33
C GLN A 26 79.22 -13.21 -23.62
N ASN A 27 79.23 -12.39 -24.67
CA ASN A 27 80.12 -12.62 -25.79
C ASN A 27 80.59 -11.28 -26.33
N GLU A 28 81.65 -10.75 -25.71
CA GLU A 28 82.38 -9.57 -26.17
C GLU A 28 83.07 -9.88 -27.50
N SER A 29 82.33 -9.80 -28.61
CA SER A 29 82.94 -9.76 -29.93
C SER A 29 83.23 -8.30 -30.29
N THR A 30 84.32 -7.79 -29.71
CA THR A 30 84.89 -6.51 -30.13
C THR A 30 85.24 -6.57 -31.62
N ASN A 31 84.83 -5.56 -32.38
CA ASN A 31 85.18 -5.45 -33.80
C ASN A 31 86.68 -5.12 -33.94
N GLY A 32 87.52 -6.14 -33.80
CA GLY A 32 88.96 -6.07 -33.98
C GLY A 32 89.32 -5.82 -35.44
N THR A 33 89.40 -4.54 -35.84
CA THR A 33 90.04 -4.12 -37.09
C THR A 33 91.49 -4.59 -37.11
N PRO A 34 91.89 -5.52 -38.00
CA PRO A 34 93.29 -5.91 -38.13
C PRO A 34 94.00 -4.82 -38.93
N ASN A 35 94.57 -3.84 -38.23
CA ASN A 35 95.41 -2.80 -38.86
C ASN A 35 96.75 -3.42 -39.27
N LEU A 36 96.76 -4.07 -40.44
CA LEU A 36 97.94 -4.71 -41.03
C LEU A 36 98.70 -3.73 -41.92
N ASP A 37 99.26 -2.71 -41.28
CA ASP A 37 100.20 -1.79 -41.92
C ASP A 37 101.50 -2.53 -42.25
N LYS A 38 101.67 -2.86 -43.54
CA LYS A 38 102.86 -3.50 -44.11
C LYS A 38 103.21 -2.89 -45.47
N THR A 39 103.64 -1.64 -45.44
CA THR A 39 104.38 -1.05 -46.57
C THR A 39 105.78 -1.65 -46.64
N GLU A 40 105.92 -2.81 -47.29
CA GLU A 40 107.21 -3.35 -47.70
C GLU A 40 107.59 -2.73 -49.06
N THR A 41 108.77 -2.12 -49.15
CA THR A 41 109.06 -1.10 -50.17
C THR A 41 109.85 -1.64 -51.37
N ILE A 42 109.54 -1.14 -52.58
CA ILE A 42 110.31 -1.26 -53.84
C ILE A 42 110.16 -2.64 -54.55
N PRO A 43 110.09 -2.72 -55.91
CA PRO A 43 110.07 -1.68 -56.95
C PRO A 43 108.75 -1.60 -57.76
N SER A 44 108.76 -0.68 -58.72
CA SER A 44 107.76 -0.47 -59.77
C SER A 44 107.37 -1.70 -60.58
N ASP A 45 106.07 -1.79 -60.91
CA ASP A 45 105.66 -1.82 -62.32
C ASP A 45 104.32 -1.07 -62.50
N VAL A 46 104.03 -0.57 -63.71
CA VAL A 46 102.87 0.31 -63.97
C VAL A 46 101.72 -0.49 -64.58
N PRO A 47 100.60 -0.73 -63.86
CA PRO A 47 99.41 -1.34 -64.44
C PRO A 47 98.80 -0.41 -65.48
N THR A 48 98.38 -0.96 -66.61
CA THR A 48 97.89 -0.15 -67.74
C THR A 48 96.45 0.32 -67.51
N ASN A 49 96.05 1.38 -68.22
CA ASN A 49 94.77 2.09 -68.03
C ASN A 49 93.50 1.23 -68.22
N SER A 50 93.63 -0.04 -68.63
CA SER A 50 92.52 -1.00 -68.68
C SER A 50 92.23 -1.65 -67.32
N GLU A 51 93.27 -2.00 -66.56
CA GLU A 51 93.15 -2.79 -65.33
C GLU A 51 92.48 -1.99 -64.21
N GLN A 52 92.75 -0.68 -64.13
CA GLN A 52 92.10 0.21 -63.16
C GLN A 52 90.59 0.33 -63.43
N ILE A 53 90.16 0.30 -64.70
CA ILE A 53 88.73 0.34 -65.07
C ILE A 53 88.03 -0.97 -64.70
N GLU A 54 88.72 -2.11 -64.85
CA GLU A 54 88.19 -3.43 -64.48
C GLU A 54 88.13 -3.61 -62.96
N ILE A 55 89.14 -3.19 -62.22
CA ILE A 55 89.14 -3.13 -60.75
C ILE A 55 87.98 -2.24 -60.27
N ALA A 56 87.79 -1.04 -60.84
CA ALA A 56 86.68 -0.16 -60.48
C ALA A 56 85.29 -0.79 -60.76
N ARG A 57 85.14 -1.51 -61.88
CA ARG A 57 83.91 -2.28 -62.18
C ARG A 57 83.68 -3.40 -61.17
N LEU A 58 84.70 -4.19 -60.85
CA LEU A 58 84.60 -5.26 -59.86
C LEU A 58 84.29 -4.71 -58.46
N SER A 59 84.89 -3.58 -58.05
CA SER A 59 84.54 -2.89 -56.80
C SER A 59 83.09 -2.38 -56.79
N SER A 60 82.58 -1.91 -57.93
CA SER A 60 81.16 -1.52 -58.09
C SER A 60 80.23 -2.73 -57.94
N VAL A 61 80.55 -3.87 -58.57
CA VAL A 61 79.77 -5.11 -58.46
C VAL A 61 79.81 -5.68 -57.04
N ILE A 62 80.97 -5.68 -56.38
CA ILE A 62 81.11 -6.12 -54.99
C ILE A 62 80.29 -5.22 -54.07
N THR A 63 80.34 -3.90 -54.25
CA THR A 63 79.55 -2.97 -53.41
C THR A 63 78.05 -3.07 -53.64
N THR A 64 77.57 -3.31 -54.87
CA THR A 64 76.15 -3.63 -55.08
C THR A 64 75.76 -4.96 -54.42
N GLN A 65 76.57 -6.01 -54.56
CA GLN A 65 76.30 -7.31 -53.92
C GLN A 65 76.34 -7.26 -52.38
N THR A 66 77.22 -6.45 -51.77
CA THR A 66 77.19 -6.24 -50.31
C THR A 66 75.96 -5.48 -49.86
N ASN A 67 75.49 -4.52 -50.66
CA ASN A 67 74.27 -3.75 -50.36
C ASN A 67 73.01 -4.62 -50.51
N GLU A 68 72.91 -5.43 -51.57
CA GLU A 68 71.84 -6.43 -51.76
C GLU A 68 71.83 -7.46 -50.62
N LYS A 69 73.00 -7.95 -50.21
CA LYS A 69 73.13 -8.86 -49.06
C LYS A 69 72.72 -8.20 -47.74
N ALA A 70 73.03 -6.92 -47.56
CA ALA A 70 72.64 -6.16 -46.36
C ALA A 70 71.11 -5.93 -46.31
N ASP A 71 70.49 -5.57 -47.43
CA ASP A 71 69.03 -5.42 -47.55
C ASP A 71 68.30 -6.75 -47.36
N LEU A 72 68.77 -7.84 -47.98
CA LEU A 72 68.26 -9.19 -47.73
C LEU A 72 68.35 -9.59 -46.25
N ASN A 73 69.47 -9.28 -45.57
CA ASN A 73 69.64 -9.58 -44.15
C ASN A 73 68.73 -8.70 -43.26
N ALA A 74 68.57 -7.42 -43.59
CA ALA A 74 67.66 -6.52 -42.89
C ALA A 74 66.20 -6.97 -43.03
N ARG A 75 65.78 -7.41 -44.23
CA ARG A 75 64.45 -8.00 -44.47
C ARG A 75 64.25 -9.31 -43.73
N LEU A 76 65.28 -10.16 -43.63
CA LEU A 76 65.24 -11.41 -42.86
C LEU A 76 65.04 -11.11 -41.36
N ILE A 77 65.81 -10.18 -40.79
CA ILE A 77 65.70 -9.75 -39.40
C ILE A 77 64.31 -9.15 -39.12
N ALA A 78 63.81 -8.27 -39.99
CA ALA A 78 62.48 -7.70 -39.86
C ALA A 78 61.36 -8.76 -39.92
N CYS A 79 61.52 -9.79 -40.77
CA CYS A 79 60.58 -10.92 -40.86
C CYS A 79 60.62 -11.78 -39.58
N GLN A 80 61.80 -12.03 -39.02
CA GLN A 80 61.98 -12.73 -37.75
C GLN A 80 61.34 -11.96 -36.59
N GLN A 81 61.64 -10.66 -36.44
CA GLN A 81 61.04 -9.79 -35.42
C GLN A 81 59.52 -9.71 -35.54
N HIS A 82 58.97 -9.66 -36.76
CA HIS A 82 57.53 -9.70 -37.00
C HIS A 82 56.90 -11.04 -36.57
N TYR A 83 57.56 -12.16 -36.86
CA TYR A 83 57.11 -13.49 -36.43
C TYR A 83 57.18 -13.67 -34.90
N GLU A 84 58.24 -13.20 -34.24
CA GLU A 84 58.38 -13.18 -32.79
C GLU A 84 57.31 -12.30 -32.12
N THR A 85 57.02 -11.13 -32.71
CA THR A 85 55.96 -10.22 -32.24
C THR A 85 54.58 -10.87 -32.32
N LEU A 86 54.26 -11.55 -33.43
CA LEU A 86 53.02 -12.31 -33.59
C LEU A 86 52.93 -13.46 -32.56
N LEU A 87 54.01 -14.20 -32.36
CA LEU A 87 54.05 -15.32 -31.41
C LEU A 87 53.93 -14.85 -29.94
N SER A 88 54.55 -13.72 -29.60
CA SER A 88 54.41 -13.09 -28.27
C SER A 88 52.97 -12.61 -28.06
N ARG A 89 52.39 -11.90 -29.03
CA ARG A 89 50.99 -11.47 -29.00
C ARG A 89 50.03 -12.65 -28.81
N GLN A 90 50.24 -13.75 -29.53
CA GLN A 90 49.38 -14.94 -29.40
C GLN A 90 49.50 -15.58 -28.00
N LYS A 91 50.71 -15.63 -27.41
CA LYS A 91 50.92 -16.08 -26.02
C LYS A 91 50.20 -15.16 -25.02
N GLU A 92 50.25 -13.85 -25.21
CA GLU A 92 49.51 -12.90 -24.35
C GLU A 92 48.00 -13.03 -24.48
N GLU A 93 47.47 -13.25 -25.68
CA GLU A 93 46.04 -13.42 -25.92
C GLU A 93 45.53 -14.72 -25.26
N TYR A 94 46.24 -15.85 -25.40
CA TYR A 94 45.95 -17.08 -24.64
C TYR A 94 46.09 -16.89 -23.11
N SER A 95 47.08 -16.13 -22.64
CA SER A 95 47.26 -15.84 -21.21
C SER A 95 46.07 -15.02 -20.66
N ARG A 96 45.65 -13.97 -21.39
CA ARG A 96 44.48 -13.15 -21.06
C ARG A 96 43.19 -13.97 -21.11
N GLU A 97 43.02 -14.88 -22.06
CA GLU A 97 41.85 -15.75 -22.13
C GLU A 97 41.81 -16.76 -20.97
N LYS A 98 42.96 -17.36 -20.60
CA LYS A 98 43.08 -18.23 -19.42
C LYS A 98 42.69 -17.48 -18.15
N GLN A 99 43.24 -16.28 -17.93
CA GLN A 99 42.93 -15.44 -16.76
C GLN A 99 41.45 -15.01 -16.73
N SER A 100 40.90 -14.57 -17.86
CA SER A 100 39.48 -14.23 -18.00
C SER A 100 38.57 -15.42 -17.70
N THR A 101 38.96 -16.63 -18.10
CA THR A 101 38.21 -17.86 -17.82
C THR A 101 38.26 -18.23 -16.34
N VAL A 102 39.42 -18.14 -15.69
CA VAL A 102 39.54 -18.33 -14.23
C VAL A 102 38.69 -17.31 -13.46
N MET A 103 38.71 -16.03 -13.84
CA MET A 103 37.86 -15.01 -13.22
C MET A 103 36.36 -15.30 -13.41
N ARG A 104 35.93 -15.77 -14.59
CA ARG A 104 34.54 -16.17 -14.84
C ARG A 104 34.11 -17.34 -13.96
N TYR A 105 34.97 -18.34 -13.76
CA TYR A 105 34.70 -19.44 -12.82
C TYR A 105 34.61 -18.95 -11.36
N ALA A 106 35.56 -18.14 -10.89
CA ALA A 106 35.54 -17.60 -9.53
C ALA A 106 34.31 -16.69 -9.26
N GLN A 107 33.87 -15.92 -10.27
CA GLN A 107 32.63 -15.13 -10.19
C GLN A 107 31.38 -16.02 -10.13
N ALA A 108 31.32 -17.09 -10.93
CA ALA A 108 30.21 -18.04 -10.91
C ALA A 108 30.14 -18.83 -9.60
N GLU A 109 31.28 -19.27 -9.06
CA GLU A 109 31.38 -19.96 -7.78
C GLU A 109 30.98 -19.04 -6.62
N LYS A 110 31.45 -17.79 -6.61
CA LYS A 110 30.98 -16.78 -5.63
C LYS A 110 29.48 -16.57 -5.73
N ALA A 111 28.93 -16.40 -6.94
CA ALA A 111 27.50 -16.21 -7.14
C ALA A 111 26.68 -17.41 -6.65
N LYS A 112 27.20 -18.64 -6.83
CA LYS A 112 26.62 -19.86 -6.24
C LYS A 112 26.67 -19.80 -4.71
N LEU A 113 27.83 -19.57 -4.09
CA LEU A 113 27.96 -19.49 -2.63
C LEU A 113 27.07 -18.41 -2.00
N ASP A 114 26.94 -17.26 -2.64
CA ASP A 114 26.06 -16.18 -2.17
C ASP A 114 24.56 -16.50 -2.42
N SER A 115 24.24 -17.40 -3.36
CA SER A 115 22.89 -17.97 -3.53
C SER A 115 22.60 -19.05 -2.47
N ASP A 116 23.54 -19.97 -2.22
CA ASP A 116 23.40 -21.06 -1.25
C ASP A 116 23.16 -20.51 0.16
N LYS A 117 23.91 -19.46 0.57
CA LYS A 117 23.67 -18.73 1.83
C LYS A 117 22.28 -18.08 1.90
N ARG A 118 21.77 -17.54 0.78
CA ARG A 118 20.41 -16.97 0.74
C ARG A 118 19.36 -18.06 0.90
N CYS A 119 19.57 -19.23 0.30
CA CYS A 119 18.71 -20.39 0.49
C CYS A 119 18.70 -20.87 1.94
N GLU A 120 19.85 -20.90 2.62
CA GLU A 120 19.96 -21.24 4.04
C GLU A 120 19.24 -20.24 4.96
N ILE A 121 19.40 -18.93 4.72
CA ILE A 121 18.69 -17.86 5.44
C ILE A 121 17.17 -17.93 5.20
N LEU A 122 16.73 -18.32 4.00
CA LEU A 122 15.30 -18.52 3.69
C LEU A 122 14.76 -19.82 4.31
N ALA A 123 15.56 -20.89 4.35
CA ALA A 123 15.17 -22.17 4.96
C ALA A 123 15.01 -22.04 6.49
N THR A 124 15.96 -21.40 7.16
CA THR A 124 15.87 -21.08 8.60
C THR A 124 14.67 -20.19 8.91
N LYS A 125 14.46 -19.11 8.15
CA LYS A 125 13.27 -18.25 8.31
C LYS A 125 11.95 -19.00 8.08
N ASN A 126 11.87 -19.89 7.09
CA ASN A 126 10.69 -20.73 6.85
C ASN A 126 10.45 -21.71 8.01
N HIS A 127 11.51 -22.28 8.59
CA HIS A 127 11.41 -23.17 9.74
C HIS A 127 10.86 -22.45 10.97
N ASP A 128 11.32 -21.23 11.25
CA ASP A 128 10.82 -20.43 12.38
C ASP A 128 9.37 -19.93 12.15
N LEU A 129 9.02 -19.53 10.92
CA LEU A 129 7.62 -19.23 10.56
C LEU A 129 6.71 -20.47 10.69
N SER A 130 7.21 -21.69 10.46
CA SER A 130 6.44 -22.91 10.72
C SER A 130 6.21 -23.11 12.22
N LYS A 131 7.23 -22.90 13.08
CA LYS A 131 7.06 -22.95 14.54
C LYS A 131 6.03 -21.92 15.02
N GLU A 132 6.07 -20.70 14.47
CA GLU A 132 5.09 -19.66 14.81
C GLU A 132 3.68 -20.06 14.40
N LYS A 133 3.49 -20.58 13.18
CA LYS A 133 2.22 -21.14 12.71
C LYS A 133 1.70 -22.24 13.64
N ASP A 134 2.54 -23.19 14.03
CA ASP A 134 2.14 -24.32 14.89
C ASP A 134 1.80 -23.85 16.32
N ASN A 135 2.51 -22.85 16.84
CA ASN A 135 2.18 -22.16 18.09
C ASN A 135 0.83 -21.41 18.01
N LEU A 136 0.57 -20.71 16.90
CA LEU A 136 -0.71 -20.02 16.66
C LEU A 136 -1.87 -21.02 16.48
N GLN A 137 -1.63 -22.15 15.83
CA GLN A 137 -2.63 -23.22 15.67
C GLN A 137 -2.94 -23.91 17.01
N THR A 138 -1.96 -24.01 17.91
CA THR A 138 -2.15 -24.45 19.31
C THR A 138 -3.03 -23.46 20.07
N LYS A 139 -2.68 -22.17 20.09
CA LYS A 139 -3.49 -21.10 20.72
C LYS A 139 -4.92 -21.04 20.17
N LEU A 140 -5.10 -21.19 18.85
CA LEU A 140 -6.42 -21.24 18.22
C LEU A 140 -7.25 -22.44 18.73
N SER A 141 -6.61 -23.56 19.05
CA SER A 141 -7.27 -24.74 19.61
C SER A 141 -7.65 -24.54 21.07
N GLU A 142 -6.80 -23.87 21.85
CA GLU A 142 -7.09 -23.44 23.23
C GLU A 142 -8.27 -22.46 23.28
N PHE A 143 -8.28 -21.43 22.42
CA PHE A 143 -9.40 -20.49 22.32
C PHE A 143 -10.71 -21.15 21.88
N LYS A 144 -10.67 -22.13 20.95
CA LYS A 144 -11.84 -22.94 20.60
C LYS A 144 -12.38 -23.71 21.81
N LEU A 145 -11.51 -24.38 22.58
CA LEU A 145 -11.90 -25.09 23.79
C LEU A 145 -12.46 -24.15 24.87
N MET A 146 -11.89 -22.95 25.03
CA MET A 146 -12.41 -21.93 25.93
C MET A 146 -13.80 -21.43 25.49
N ASN A 147 -14.01 -21.21 24.18
CA ASN A 147 -15.30 -20.79 23.64
C ASN A 147 -16.38 -21.87 23.84
N THR A 148 -16.06 -23.15 23.61
CA THR A 148 -16.99 -24.27 23.90
C THR A 148 -17.35 -24.34 25.39
N LYS A 149 -16.39 -24.14 26.30
CA LYS A 149 -16.65 -24.09 27.75
C LYS A 149 -17.53 -22.89 28.13
N LEU A 150 -17.30 -21.72 27.53
CA LEU A 150 -18.11 -20.52 27.77
C LEU A 150 -19.54 -20.68 27.26
N GLN A 151 -19.71 -21.27 26.08
CA GLN A 151 -21.02 -21.62 25.53
C GLN A 151 -21.76 -22.61 26.45
N GLN A 152 -21.10 -23.68 26.90
CA GLN A 152 -21.71 -24.64 27.83
C GLN A 152 -22.11 -23.98 29.17
N ALA A 153 -21.29 -23.05 29.68
CA ALA A 153 -21.62 -22.27 30.88
C ALA A 153 -22.83 -21.34 30.67
N TYR A 154 -22.97 -20.74 29.48
CA TYR A 154 -24.12 -19.94 29.10
C TYR A 154 -25.39 -20.79 28.96
N GLU A 155 -25.31 -21.94 28.31
CA GLU A 155 -26.42 -22.90 28.18
C GLU A 155 -26.88 -23.40 29.57
N ASN A 156 -25.95 -23.76 30.46
CA ASN A 156 -26.26 -24.10 31.85
C ASN A 156 -27.00 -22.95 32.57
N LYS A 157 -26.48 -21.72 32.49
CA LYS A 157 -27.12 -20.53 33.11
C LYS A 157 -28.49 -20.22 32.51
N LEU A 158 -28.72 -20.50 31.22
CA LEU A 158 -30.02 -20.40 30.59
C LEU A 158 -30.99 -21.45 31.17
N THR A 159 -30.55 -22.69 31.41
CA THR A 159 -31.38 -23.70 32.08
C THR A 159 -31.74 -23.31 33.51
N GLU A 160 -30.79 -22.82 34.31
CA GLU A 160 -31.02 -22.28 35.66
C GLU A 160 -32.04 -21.12 35.66
N LEU A 161 -31.97 -20.24 34.67
CA LEU A 161 -32.94 -19.16 34.50
C LEU A 161 -34.35 -19.70 34.19
N THR A 162 -34.46 -20.81 33.45
CA THR A 162 -35.77 -21.45 33.20
C THR A 162 -36.32 -22.24 34.39
N THR A 163 -35.48 -22.79 35.27
CA THR A 163 -35.95 -23.46 36.50
C THR A 163 -36.40 -22.45 37.54
N THR A 164 -35.58 -21.44 37.83
CA THR A 164 -35.94 -20.35 38.75
C THR A 164 -37.18 -19.58 38.31
N LYS A 165 -37.38 -19.36 37.00
CA LYS A 165 -38.63 -18.78 36.47
C LYS A 165 -39.86 -19.67 36.73
N LYS A 166 -39.73 -21.00 36.64
CA LYS A 166 -40.84 -21.94 36.96
C LYS A 166 -41.12 -21.97 38.46
N GLU A 167 -40.12 -21.79 39.30
CA GLU A 167 -40.28 -21.71 40.76
C GLU A 167 -40.94 -20.40 41.18
N LEU A 168 -40.57 -19.28 40.56
CA LEU A 168 -41.22 -17.98 40.73
C LEU A 168 -42.71 -18.07 40.38
N GLU A 169 -43.07 -18.71 39.26
CA GLU A 169 -44.48 -18.85 38.86
C GLU A 169 -45.28 -19.72 39.85
N LYS A 170 -44.71 -20.82 40.36
CA LYS A 170 -45.33 -21.60 41.45
C LYS A 170 -45.56 -20.78 42.72
N ILE A 171 -44.59 -19.95 43.11
CA ILE A 171 -44.76 -19.04 44.27
C ILE A 171 -45.86 -18.01 43.97
N ARG A 172 -45.97 -17.54 42.72
CA ARG A 172 -47.04 -16.64 42.27
C ARG A 172 -48.43 -17.31 42.33
N GLU A 173 -48.54 -18.58 41.97
CA GLU A 173 -49.76 -19.38 42.08
C GLU A 173 -50.16 -19.58 43.56
N VAL A 174 -49.19 -19.95 44.41
CA VAL A 174 -49.41 -20.10 45.86
C VAL A 174 -49.87 -18.78 46.48
N ASN A 175 -49.22 -17.66 46.19
CA ASN A 175 -49.61 -16.35 46.70
C ASN A 175 -51.04 -15.96 46.25
N GLN A 176 -51.41 -16.21 44.99
CA GLN A 176 -52.79 -16.00 44.52
C GLN A 176 -53.81 -16.88 45.26
N SER A 177 -53.44 -18.11 45.65
CA SER A 177 -54.32 -18.97 46.47
C SER A 177 -54.45 -18.46 47.92
N ILE A 178 -53.38 -17.88 48.48
CA ILE A 178 -53.38 -17.25 49.81
C ILE A 178 -54.25 -15.98 49.78
N ASP A 179 -54.09 -15.10 48.78
CA ASP A 179 -54.93 -13.91 48.61
C ASP A 179 -56.41 -14.28 48.44
N ALA A 180 -56.73 -15.35 47.69
CA ALA A 180 -58.09 -15.83 47.52
C ALA A 180 -58.70 -16.36 48.84
N THR A 181 -57.94 -17.12 49.63
CA THR A 181 -58.40 -17.62 50.93
C THR A 181 -58.53 -16.50 51.96
N LEU A 182 -57.57 -15.56 52.05
CA LEU A 182 -57.66 -14.36 52.88
C LEU A 182 -58.85 -13.48 52.52
N LYS A 183 -59.16 -13.31 51.22
CA LYS A 183 -60.35 -12.58 50.77
C LYS A 183 -61.64 -13.29 51.17
N SER A 184 -61.65 -14.63 51.17
CA SER A 184 -62.79 -15.43 51.64
C SER A 184 -63.02 -15.29 53.15
N THR A 185 -61.96 -15.46 53.97
CA THR A 185 -62.07 -15.32 55.43
C THR A 185 -62.40 -13.89 55.85
N LEU A 186 -61.83 -12.88 55.20
CA LEU A 186 -62.19 -11.47 55.42
C LEU A 186 -63.67 -11.19 55.11
N ASN A 187 -64.24 -11.81 54.08
CA ASN A 187 -65.66 -11.67 53.76
C ASN A 187 -66.54 -12.42 54.77
N HIS A 188 -66.10 -13.59 55.25
CA HIS A 188 -66.80 -14.34 56.30
C HIS A 188 -66.85 -13.56 57.62
N LEU A 189 -65.70 -13.05 58.09
CA LEU A 189 -65.59 -12.22 59.30
C LEU A 189 -66.42 -10.93 59.21
N LYS A 190 -66.58 -10.33 58.01
CA LYS A 190 -67.50 -9.21 57.79
C LYS A 190 -68.97 -9.63 57.95
N GLY A 191 -69.34 -10.82 57.49
CA GLY A 191 -70.66 -11.41 57.71
C GLY A 191 -70.95 -11.65 59.19
N GLU A 192 -70.03 -12.29 59.91
CA GLU A 192 -70.13 -12.49 61.36
C GLU A 192 -70.20 -11.15 62.12
N SER A 193 -69.41 -10.14 61.73
CA SER A 193 -69.45 -8.80 62.32
C SER A 193 -70.78 -8.07 62.08
N LEU A 194 -71.50 -8.38 61.00
CA LEU A 194 -72.85 -7.85 60.76
C LEU A 194 -73.86 -8.58 61.65
N GLN A 195 -73.81 -9.91 61.72
CA GLN A 195 -74.66 -10.70 62.61
C GLN A 195 -74.48 -10.32 64.09
N LEU A 196 -73.25 -10.08 64.54
CA LEU A 196 -72.96 -9.59 65.90
C LEU A 196 -73.47 -8.17 66.14
N LYS A 197 -73.59 -7.34 65.10
CA LYS A 197 -74.22 -6.00 65.19
C LYS A 197 -75.73 -6.14 65.34
N GLU A 198 -76.37 -6.97 64.52
CA GLU A 198 -77.81 -7.29 64.61
C GLU A 198 -78.17 -7.91 65.97
N GLN A 199 -77.34 -8.84 66.47
CA GLN A 199 -77.51 -9.42 67.81
C GLN A 199 -77.34 -8.38 68.94
N ARG A 200 -76.45 -7.40 68.80
CA ARG A 200 -76.35 -6.29 69.77
C ARG A 200 -77.59 -5.40 69.75
N GLU A 201 -78.06 -5.01 68.56
CA GLU A 201 -79.28 -4.20 68.42
C GLU A 201 -80.53 -4.94 68.95
N LEU A 202 -80.58 -6.27 68.81
CA LEU A 202 -81.62 -7.10 69.44
C LEU A 202 -81.48 -7.17 70.97
N ASN A 203 -80.26 -7.29 71.49
CA ASN A 203 -80.00 -7.28 72.93
C ASN A 203 -80.33 -5.93 73.58
N GLU A 204 -80.12 -4.81 72.90
CA GLU A 204 -80.50 -3.48 73.41
C GLU A 204 -82.02 -3.30 73.46
N ARG A 205 -82.78 -3.86 72.50
CA ARG A 205 -84.25 -3.92 72.58
C ARG A 205 -84.70 -4.77 73.78
N LEU A 206 -84.19 -6.00 73.91
CA LEU A 206 -84.51 -6.89 75.03
C LEU A 206 -84.16 -6.28 76.41
N LYS A 207 -83.09 -5.49 76.50
CA LYS A 207 -82.76 -4.73 77.73
C LYS A 207 -83.75 -3.60 78.01
N LYS A 208 -84.24 -2.91 76.99
CA LYS A 208 -85.27 -1.87 77.13
C LYS A 208 -86.58 -2.49 77.62
N ASP A 209 -87.02 -3.58 76.99
CA ASP A 209 -88.21 -4.33 77.39
C ASP A 209 -88.10 -4.85 78.84
N LEU A 210 -86.91 -5.31 79.25
CA LEU A 210 -86.63 -5.76 80.62
C LEU A 210 -86.69 -4.61 81.65
N ASN A 211 -86.19 -3.41 81.32
CA ASN A 211 -86.31 -2.25 82.20
C ASN A 211 -87.78 -1.82 82.37
N GLU A 212 -88.58 -1.85 81.31
CA GLU A 212 -90.02 -1.53 81.37
C GLU A 212 -90.79 -2.53 82.26
N GLN A 213 -90.38 -3.80 82.30
CA GLN A 213 -90.90 -4.77 83.27
C GLN A 213 -90.42 -4.51 84.70
N HIS A 214 -89.21 -3.96 84.89
CA HIS A 214 -88.68 -3.64 86.23
C HIS A 214 -89.44 -2.48 86.89
N GLU A 215 -89.70 -1.39 86.14
CA GLU A 215 -90.50 -0.25 86.63
C GLU A 215 -91.92 -0.68 87.05
N LEU A 216 -92.54 -1.60 86.30
CA LEU A 216 -93.86 -2.15 86.63
C LEU A 216 -93.86 -2.96 87.95
N ASN A 217 -92.79 -3.70 88.22
CA ASN A 217 -92.62 -4.49 89.44
C ASN A 217 -92.28 -3.63 90.67
N GLU A 218 -91.58 -2.51 90.47
CA GLU A 218 -91.29 -1.54 91.53
C GLU A 218 -92.55 -0.78 91.97
N GLN A 219 -93.43 -0.42 91.03
CA GLN A 219 -94.76 0.14 91.32
C GLN A 219 -95.63 -0.82 92.16
N LEU A 220 -95.59 -2.13 91.88
CA LEU A 220 -96.32 -3.14 92.64
C LEU A 220 -95.80 -3.28 94.08
N ASN A 221 -94.48 -3.25 94.28
CA ASN A 221 -93.87 -3.29 95.62
C ASN A 221 -94.21 -2.06 96.48
N LEU A 222 -94.38 -0.88 95.88
CA LEU A 222 -94.85 0.31 96.60
C LEU A 222 -96.29 0.13 97.13
N GLN A 223 -97.16 -0.54 96.37
CA GLN A 223 -98.56 -0.73 96.74
C GLN A 223 -98.74 -1.71 97.92
N CYS A 224 -97.95 -2.78 97.97
CA CYS A 224 -97.96 -3.74 99.09
C CYS A 224 -97.43 -3.17 100.42
N LYS A 225 -96.76 -2.01 100.40
CA LYS A 225 -96.10 -1.41 101.58
C LYS A 225 -96.99 -0.44 102.37
N GLN A 226 -98.22 -0.18 101.91
CA GLN A 226 -99.14 0.82 102.47
C GLN A 226 -100.28 0.24 103.35
N LEU A 227 -100.22 -1.04 103.70
CA LEU A 227 -101.31 -1.77 104.39
C LEU A 227 -100.95 -2.39 105.75
N THR A 228 -99.82 -1.98 106.37
CA THR A 228 -99.26 -2.69 107.55
C THR A 228 -98.87 -1.77 108.72
N GLU A 229 -99.49 -0.60 108.87
CA GLU A 229 -99.26 0.32 110.01
C GLU A 229 -100.58 0.80 110.65
N ALA A 230 -101.25 -0.06 111.42
CA ALA A 230 -102.38 0.32 112.28
C ALA A 230 -102.58 -0.65 113.46
N ALA A 231 -102.70 -0.09 114.69
CA ALA A 231 -102.85 -0.78 115.98
C ALA A 231 -101.63 -1.64 116.40
N GLN A 232 -101.36 -1.89 117.69
CA GLN A 232 -102.12 -1.70 118.94
C GLN A 232 -101.34 -0.89 120.00
N ALA A 233 -101.92 -0.65 121.18
CA ALA A 233 -101.38 0.29 122.18
C ALA A 233 -101.75 -0.03 123.64
N ILE A 234 -101.02 0.62 124.57
CA ILE A 234 -101.28 0.79 126.03
C ILE A 234 -101.15 -0.50 126.91
N PRO A 235 -101.17 -0.47 128.26
CA PRO A 235 -99.95 -0.68 129.08
C PRO A 235 -100.08 -1.72 130.23
N THR A 236 -99.04 -1.83 131.07
CA THR A 236 -99.01 -1.66 132.56
C THR A 236 -97.55 -1.93 133.02
N ASP A 237 -96.83 -1.05 133.71
CA ASP A 237 -97.05 -0.42 135.03
C ASP A 237 -96.72 -1.37 136.21
N ASP A 238 -95.56 -1.17 136.86
CA ASP A 238 -95.39 -1.13 138.33
C ASP A 238 -93.94 -0.71 138.74
N GLU A 239 -93.75 -0.23 139.98
CA GLU A 239 -92.56 0.54 140.39
C GLU A 239 -91.33 -0.30 140.81
N ARG A 240 -90.30 -0.38 139.94
CA ARG A 240 -88.94 -0.81 140.35
C ARG A 240 -87.75 -0.24 139.54
N ALA A 241 -87.99 0.79 138.73
CA ALA A 241 -87.09 1.17 137.62
C ALA A 241 -85.80 1.94 138.01
N GLN A 242 -85.85 2.87 138.98
CA GLN A 242 -84.83 3.92 139.13
C GLN A 242 -83.41 3.47 139.54
N ALA A 243 -83.21 2.20 139.91
CA ALA A 243 -81.88 1.61 140.12
C ALA A 243 -81.36 0.79 138.91
N PHE A 244 -82.24 0.46 137.96
CA PHE A 244 -81.91 -0.20 136.69
C PHE A 244 -81.71 0.82 135.56
N ASP A 245 -82.43 1.95 135.58
CA ASP A 245 -82.34 3.01 134.57
C ASP A 245 -80.95 3.64 134.45
N THR A 246 -80.23 3.80 135.56
CA THR A 246 -78.86 4.35 135.59
C THR A 246 -77.85 3.38 135.00
N LEU A 247 -77.85 2.12 135.46
CA LEU A 247 -76.95 1.08 134.96
C LEU A 247 -77.24 0.74 133.49
N THR A 248 -78.50 0.78 133.05
CA THR A 248 -78.86 0.63 131.63
C THR A 248 -78.51 1.87 130.81
N HIS A 249 -78.57 3.09 131.34
CA HIS A 249 -78.03 4.27 130.66
C HIS A 249 -76.52 4.18 130.48
N GLU A 250 -75.75 3.81 131.50
CA GLU A 250 -74.29 3.65 131.37
C GLU A 250 -73.93 2.50 130.42
N HIS A 251 -74.61 1.35 130.53
CA HIS A 251 -74.44 0.23 129.61
C HIS A 251 -74.78 0.61 128.16
N ASN A 252 -75.85 1.36 127.93
CA ASN A 252 -76.23 1.84 126.60
C ASN A 252 -75.26 2.91 126.07
N ALA A 253 -74.77 3.82 126.92
CA ALA A 253 -73.75 4.81 126.54
C ALA A 253 -72.40 4.16 126.19
N LEU A 254 -72.00 3.12 126.93
CA LEU A 254 -70.82 2.30 126.60
C LEU A 254 -71.04 1.48 125.33
N ARG A 255 -72.25 0.93 125.12
CA ARG A 255 -72.64 0.23 123.88
C ARG A 255 -72.59 1.16 122.66
N ILE A 256 -73.07 2.40 122.78
CA ILE A 256 -72.99 3.43 121.73
C ILE A 256 -71.53 3.82 121.45
N LYS A 257 -70.69 3.99 122.49
CA LYS A 257 -69.25 4.20 122.28
C LYS A 257 -68.59 3.01 121.59
N LEU A 258 -68.97 1.78 121.93
CA LEU A 258 -68.46 0.57 121.29
C LEU A 258 -68.88 0.49 119.81
N THR A 259 -70.14 0.79 119.47
CA THR A 259 -70.58 0.82 118.06
C THR A 259 -69.89 1.93 117.28
N ASN A 260 -69.76 3.14 117.85
CA ASN A 260 -69.05 4.23 117.18
C ASN A 260 -67.59 3.87 116.91
N ILE A 261 -66.88 3.25 117.86
CA ILE A 261 -65.51 2.77 117.68
C ILE A 261 -65.45 1.63 116.65
N GLN A 262 -66.47 0.76 116.58
CA GLN A 262 -66.56 -0.29 115.56
C GLN A 262 -66.79 0.29 114.15
N ASP A 263 -67.64 1.31 114.01
CA ASP A 263 -67.91 2.00 112.75
C ASP A 263 -66.73 2.87 112.30
N GLU A 264 -66.03 3.54 113.21
CA GLU A 264 -64.74 4.20 112.93
C GLU A 264 -63.70 3.18 112.45
N ASN A 265 -63.56 2.04 113.14
CA ASN A 265 -62.65 0.96 112.71
C ASN A 265 -63.03 0.39 111.33
N LYS A 266 -64.32 0.28 111.02
CA LYS A 266 -64.83 -0.12 109.71
C LYS A 266 -64.46 0.91 108.63
N LEU A 267 -64.70 2.20 108.90
CA LEU A 267 -64.35 3.30 108.00
C LEU A 267 -62.83 3.41 107.77
N PHE A 268 -62.00 3.18 108.78
CA PHE A 268 -60.54 3.16 108.62
C PHE A 268 -60.07 1.95 107.80
N ARG A 269 -60.68 0.76 107.96
CA ARG A 269 -60.40 -0.40 107.10
C ARG A 269 -60.80 -0.16 105.64
N GLU A 270 -61.94 0.50 105.42
CA GLU A 270 -62.43 0.84 104.09
C GLU A 270 -61.55 1.89 103.39
N LYS A 271 -61.11 2.92 104.12
CA LYS A 271 -60.11 3.89 103.64
C LYS A 271 -58.75 3.23 103.35
N LEU A 272 -58.29 2.31 104.20
CA LEU A 272 -57.05 1.56 103.96
C LEU A 272 -57.17 0.72 102.69
N LYS A 273 -58.27 -0.01 102.51
CA LYS A 273 -58.55 -0.80 101.30
C LYS A 273 -58.58 0.07 100.04
N SER A 274 -59.27 1.22 100.07
CA SER A 274 -59.27 2.18 98.96
C SER A 274 -57.84 2.67 98.65
N SER A 275 -57.06 3.00 99.67
CA SER A 275 -55.67 3.46 99.50
C SER A 275 -54.75 2.37 98.95
N ASP A 276 -54.97 1.10 99.26
CA ASP A 276 -54.24 -0.02 98.67
C ASP A 276 -54.68 -0.32 97.23
N GLU A 277 -55.96 -0.12 96.90
CA GLU A 277 -56.50 -0.22 95.55
C GLU A 277 -55.92 0.91 94.65
N ASP A 278 -55.88 2.15 95.14
CA ASP A 278 -55.22 3.28 94.47
C ASP A 278 -53.71 3.07 94.29
N ARG A 279 -53.03 2.58 95.33
CA ARG A 279 -51.59 2.25 95.30
C ARG A 279 -51.29 1.19 94.24
N LEU A 280 -52.09 0.14 94.18
CA LEU A 280 -51.96 -0.94 93.21
C LEU A 280 -52.33 -0.49 91.78
N ALA A 281 -53.30 0.42 91.61
CA ALA A 281 -53.59 1.04 90.33
C ALA A 281 -52.39 1.87 89.82
N LEU A 282 -51.77 2.68 90.68
CA LEU A 282 -50.58 3.46 90.33
C LEU A 282 -49.37 2.56 89.99
N GLU A 283 -49.16 1.49 90.76
CA GLU A 283 -48.09 0.50 90.52
C GLU A 283 -48.26 -0.19 89.16
N ASN A 284 -49.49 -0.57 88.78
CA ASN A 284 -49.79 -1.08 87.45
C ASN A 284 -49.55 -0.05 86.33
N VAL A 285 -49.89 1.23 86.54
CA VAL A 285 -49.62 2.30 85.56
C VAL A 285 -48.12 2.49 85.34
N ILE A 286 -47.32 2.48 86.42
CA ILE A 286 -45.86 2.61 86.34
C ILE A 286 -45.24 1.43 85.57
N GLU A 287 -45.67 0.19 85.84
CA GLU A 287 -45.14 -0.98 85.11
C GLU A 287 -45.55 -0.98 83.63
N ASN A 288 -46.76 -0.53 83.29
CA ASN A 288 -47.18 -0.35 81.89
C ASN A 288 -46.30 0.68 81.16
N PHE A 289 -46.00 1.83 81.80
CA PHE A 289 -45.03 2.78 81.23
C PHE A 289 -43.64 2.16 81.07
N ARG A 290 -43.15 1.42 82.07
CA ARG A 290 -41.84 0.76 82.01
C ARG A 290 -41.75 -0.25 80.86
N GLN A 291 -42.81 -1.03 80.63
CA GLN A 291 -42.87 -1.98 79.50
C GLN A 291 -42.96 -1.27 78.15
N ASN A 292 -43.73 -0.18 78.03
CA ASN A 292 -43.80 0.59 76.79
C ASN A 292 -42.44 1.22 76.45
N THR A 293 -41.76 1.85 77.41
CA THR A 293 -40.39 2.37 77.23
C THR A 293 -39.38 1.28 76.85
N LEU A 294 -39.56 0.03 77.32
CA LEU A 294 -38.72 -1.09 76.90
C LEU A 294 -38.99 -1.49 75.44
N ARG A 295 -40.26 -1.63 75.04
CA ARG A 295 -40.68 -1.93 73.65
C ARG A 295 -40.21 -0.86 72.67
N GLU A 296 -40.30 0.42 73.04
CA GLU A 296 -39.80 1.55 72.24
C GLU A 296 -38.28 1.49 72.06
N LYS A 297 -37.52 1.16 73.12
CA LYS A 297 -36.07 0.97 73.03
C LYS A 297 -35.70 -0.22 72.13
N GLU A 298 -36.40 -1.33 72.23
CA GLU A 298 -36.20 -2.49 71.34
C GLU A 298 -36.55 -2.18 69.89
N SER A 299 -37.64 -1.44 69.65
CA SER A 299 -38.03 -1.01 68.30
C SER A 299 -37.03 -0.02 67.70
N THR A 300 -36.55 0.95 68.49
CA THR A 300 -35.51 1.91 68.09
C THR A 300 -34.20 1.19 67.79
N LYS A 301 -33.81 0.19 68.59
CA LYS A 301 -32.63 -0.62 68.32
C LYS A 301 -32.75 -1.41 67.01
N LYS A 302 -33.88 -2.09 66.78
CA LYS A 302 -34.12 -2.82 65.52
C LYS A 302 -33.99 -1.89 64.31
N LEU A 303 -34.64 -0.72 64.35
CA LEU A 303 -34.55 0.28 63.29
C LEU A 303 -33.12 0.79 63.05
N TYR A 304 -32.29 0.89 64.10
CA TYR A 304 -30.87 1.24 63.97
C TYR A 304 -30.04 0.09 63.37
N ASP A 305 -30.27 -1.15 63.81
CA ASP A 305 -29.60 -2.35 63.28
C ASP A 305 -29.97 -2.57 61.79
N ASP A 306 -31.24 -2.34 61.41
CA ASP A 306 -31.74 -2.37 60.03
C ASP A 306 -31.10 -1.26 59.16
N LEU A 307 -31.00 -0.03 59.68
CA LEU A 307 -30.33 1.09 58.99
C LEU A 307 -28.85 0.80 58.75
N LEU A 308 -28.18 0.15 59.70
CA LEU A 308 -26.79 -0.26 59.57
C LEU A 308 -26.62 -1.34 58.48
N ALA A 309 -27.56 -2.30 58.41
CA ALA A 309 -27.59 -3.34 57.39
C ALA A 309 -27.83 -2.77 55.98
N ALA A 310 -28.79 -1.84 55.83
CA ALA A 310 -29.06 -1.14 54.57
C ALA A 310 -27.81 -0.39 54.07
N ARG A 311 -27.16 0.40 54.94
CA ARG A 311 -25.89 1.09 54.61
C ARG A 311 -24.77 0.12 54.21
N GLY A 312 -24.77 -1.09 54.78
CA GLY A 312 -23.89 -2.18 54.35
C GLY A 312 -24.14 -2.61 52.91
N GLN A 313 -25.42 -2.83 52.55
CA GLN A 313 -25.83 -3.18 51.19
C GLN A 313 -25.49 -2.08 50.18
N ASP A 314 -25.76 -0.81 50.51
CA ASP A 314 -25.41 0.34 49.67
C ASP A 314 -23.90 0.36 49.33
N SER A 315 -23.04 0.06 50.32
CA SER A 315 -21.58 0.03 50.11
C SER A 315 -21.13 -1.07 49.12
N VAL A 316 -21.84 -2.19 49.09
CA VAL A 316 -21.59 -3.29 48.15
C VAL A 316 -22.10 -2.93 46.75
N GLU A 317 -23.30 -2.37 46.63
CA GLU A 317 -23.85 -2.00 45.32
C GLU A 317 -23.10 -0.81 44.70
N ILE A 318 -22.65 0.17 45.48
CA ILE A 318 -21.73 1.23 45.01
C ILE A 318 -20.43 0.62 44.47
N SER A 319 -19.89 -0.40 45.14
CA SER A 319 -18.67 -1.09 44.69
C SER A 319 -18.90 -1.87 43.39
N ARG A 320 -20.08 -2.50 43.24
CA ARG A 320 -20.51 -3.20 42.03
C ARG A 320 -20.75 -2.24 40.86
N LEU A 321 -21.39 -1.10 41.09
CA LEU A 321 -21.63 -0.06 40.08
C LEU A 321 -20.30 0.50 39.55
N ARG A 322 -19.31 0.73 40.42
CA ARG A 322 -17.95 1.10 40.00
C ARG A 322 -17.27 0.04 39.14
N GLN A 323 -17.48 -1.25 39.43
CA GLN A 323 -16.95 -2.34 38.60
C GLN A 323 -17.64 -2.37 37.21
N ILE A 324 -18.95 -2.14 37.16
CA ILE A 324 -19.70 -2.02 35.90
C ILE A 324 -19.22 -0.81 35.08
N GLU A 325 -18.98 0.33 35.72
CA GLU A 325 -18.42 1.54 35.11
C GLU A 325 -17.01 1.30 34.55
N GLN A 326 -16.14 0.59 35.29
CA GLN A 326 -14.81 0.19 34.81
C GLN A 326 -14.90 -0.73 33.57
N LEU A 327 -15.78 -1.75 33.59
CA LEU A 327 -15.99 -2.65 32.47
C LEU A 327 -16.59 -1.94 31.25
N TYR A 328 -17.49 -0.97 31.46
CA TYR A 328 -18.05 -0.14 30.40
C TYR A 328 -16.97 0.74 29.75
N ASN A 329 -16.14 1.41 30.56
CA ASN A 329 -15.05 2.24 30.06
C ASN A 329 -13.98 1.42 29.32
N GLN A 330 -13.65 0.21 29.80
CA GLN A 330 -12.77 -0.71 29.06
C GLN A 330 -13.39 -1.10 27.71
N THR A 331 -14.66 -1.51 27.71
CA THR A 331 -15.39 -1.86 26.47
C THR A 331 -15.41 -0.70 25.47
N LEU A 332 -15.50 0.55 25.96
CA LEU A 332 -15.49 1.76 25.13
C LEU A 332 -14.10 2.02 24.54
N ALA A 333 -13.02 1.79 25.29
CA ALA A 333 -11.65 1.83 24.80
C ALA A 333 -11.38 0.73 23.76
N ASP A 334 -11.76 -0.52 24.03
CA ASP A 334 -11.62 -1.66 23.11
C ASP A 334 -12.34 -1.38 21.77
N ASN A 335 -13.50 -0.72 21.81
CA ASN A 335 -14.24 -0.29 20.61
C ASN A 335 -13.54 0.85 19.85
N ALA A 336 -12.78 1.73 20.53
CA ALA A 336 -12.00 2.77 19.88
C ALA A 336 -10.76 2.20 19.17
N ASP A 337 -10.11 1.20 19.76
CA ASP A 337 -9.00 0.48 19.12
C ASP A 337 -9.48 -0.41 17.97
N LEU A 338 -10.63 -1.09 18.10
CA LEU A 338 -11.27 -1.83 17.00
C LEU A 338 -11.52 -0.92 15.77
N ARG A 339 -12.00 0.32 15.99
CA ARG A 339 -12.20 1.31 14.92
C ARG A 339 -10.88 1.71 14.25
N GLN A 340 -9.80 1.88 15.01
CA GLN A 340 -8.48 2.15 14.45
C GLN A 340 -7.91 0.97 13.65
N LEU A 341 -8.25 -0.27 14.02
CA LEU A 341 -7.87 -1.47 13.26
C LEU A 341 -8.65 -1.57 11.95
N LEU A 342 -9.97 -1.34 11.97
CA LEU A 342 -10.81 -1.31 10.77
C LEU A 342 -10.40 -0.20 9.79
N GLU A 343 -10.01 0.97 10.29
CA GLU A 343 -9.48 2.07 9.47
C GLU A 343 -8.15 1.68 8.79
N LYS A 344 -7.25 0.99 9.51
CA LYS A 344 -6.00 0.46 8.94
C LYS A 344 -6.24 -0.67 7.93
N GLU A 345 -7.24 -1.51 8.17
CA GLU A 345 -7.69 -2.55 7.23
C GLU A 345 -8.24 -1.92 5.95
N HIS A 346 -9.06 -0.87 6.06
CA HIS A 346 -9.56 -0.13 4.90
C HIS A 346 -8.44 0.52 4.09
N GLN A 347 -7.46 1.16 4.73
CA GLN A 347 -6.29 1.73 4.08
C GLN A 347 -5.42 0.65 3.40
N LEU A 348 -5.23 -0.51 4.03
CA LEU A 348 -4.50 -1.63 3.43
C LEU A 348 -5.25 -2.23 2.22
N LEU A 349 -6.57 -2.30 2.28
CA LEU A 349 -7.42 -2.73 1.17
C LEU A 349 -7.37 -1.72 0.00
N GLU A 350 -7.41 -0.42 0.28
CA GLU A 350 -7.30 0.63 -0.74
C GLU A 350 -5.91 0.61 -1.42
N LEU A 351 -4.83 0.43 -0.65
CA LEU A 351 -3.48 0.22 -1.18
C LEU A 351 -3.39 -1.05 -2.03
N THR A 352 -4.04 -2.14 -1.61
CA THR A 352 -4.09 -3.41 -2.36
C THR A 352 -4.85 -3.24 -3.68
N GLN A 353 -5.98 -2.52 -3.66
CA GLN A 353 -6.74 -2.18 -4.87
C GLN A 353 -5.90 -1.35 -5.85
N LYS A 354 -5.24 -0.28 -5.37
CA LYS A 354 -4.34 0.56 -6.18
C LYS A 354 -3.17 -0.23 -6.76
N LEU A 355 -2.60 -1.17 -6.01
CA LEU A 355 -1.54 -2.05 -6.48
C LEU A 355 -2.03 -3.03 -7.56
N THR A 356 -3.21 -3.62 -7.39
CA THR A 356 -3.83 -4.50 -8.41
C THR A 356 -4.16 -3.72 -9.70
N GLU A 357 -4.70 -2.51 -9.58
CA GLU A 357 -4.96 -1.62 -10.72
C GLU A 357 -3.67 -1.29 -11.46
N LYS A 358 -2.60 -0.88 -10.76
CA LYS A 358 -1.30 -0.60 -11.37
C LYS A 358 -0.65 -1.82 -12.01
N ASN A 359 -0.78 -3.00 -11.42
CA ASN A 359 -0.32 -4.25 -12.04
C ASN A 359 -1.11 -4.58 -13.32
N SER A 360 -2.44 -4.37 -13.32
CA SER A 360 -3.27 -4.59 -14.51
C SER A 360 -2.95 -3.62 -15.65
N ILE A 361 -2.65 -2.35 -15.34
CA ILE A 361 -2.20 -1.37 -16.32
C ILE A 361 -0.81 -1.77 -16.86
N LEU A 362 0.16 -2.04 -15.97
CA LEU A 362 1.51 -2.42 -16.37
C LEU A 362 1.56 -3.71 -17.20
N GLN A 363 0.67 -4.67 -16.93
CA GLN A 363 0.54 -5.87 -17.76
C GLN A 363 -0.04 -5.53 -19.15
N SER A 364 -1.07 -4.68 -19.24
CA SER A 364 -1.60 -4.21 -20.52
C SER A 364 -0.54 -3.47 -21.35
N ASP A 365 0.24 -2.58 -20.71
CA ASP A 365 1.32 -1.83 -21.35
C ASP A 365 2.44 -2.76 -21.82
N TYR A 366 2.78 -3.79 -21.03
CA TYR A 366 3.73 -4.83 -21.41
C TYR A 366 3.24 -5.65 -22.62
N GLU A 367 1.96 -6.06 -22.63
CA GLU A 367 1.36 -6.80 -23.74
C GLU A 367 1.32 -5.96 -25.03
N GLN A 368 0.94 -4.68 -24.94
CA GLN A 368 1.00 -3.73 -26.05
C GLN A 368 2.44 -3.54 -26.58
N LEU A 369 3.42 -3.33 -25.69
CA LEU A 369 4.82 -3.19 -26.07
C LEU A 369 5.39 -4.48 -26.70
N GLN A 370 4.96 -5.65 -26.22
CA GLN A 370 5.35 -6.94 -26.79
C GLN A 370 4.76 -7.14 -28.20
N ILE A 371 3.53 -6.66 -28.47
CA ILE A 371 2.92 -6.65 -29.80
C ILE A 371 3.71 -5.72 -30.73
N LEU A 372 3.98 -4.48 -30.31
CA LEU A 372 4.76 -3.51 -31.10
C LEU A 372 6.18 -4.01 -31.40
N TYR A 373 6.84 -4.66 -30.44
CA TYR A 373 8.15 -5.28 -30.64
C TYR A 373 8.09 -6.42 -31.68
N LYS A 374 7.08 -7.31 -31.60
CA LYS A 374 6.89 -8.39 -32.59
C LYS A 374 6.67 -7.82 -34.00
N GLN A 375 5.84 -6.79 -34.13
CA GLN A 375 5.59 -6.14 -35.42
C GLN A 375 6.87 -5.49 -35.97
N THR A 376 7.55 -4.67 -35.16
CA THR A 376 8.82 -4.02 -35.54
C THR A 376 9.90 -5.03 -35.96
N SER A 377 9.95 -6.20 -35.31
CA SER A 377 10.88 -7.29 -35.64
C SER A 377 10.56 -7.95 -36.99
N VAL A 378 9.27 -8.15 -37.30
CA VAL A 378 8.81 -8.64 -38.62
C VAL A 378 9.13 -7.61 -39.71
N ASP A 379 8.85 -6.33 -39.46
CA ASP A 379 9.13 -5.25 -40.40
C ASP A 379 10.64 -5.10 -40.66
N PHE A 380 11.49 -5.24 -39.63
CA PHE A 380 12.94 -5.26 -39.77
C PHE A 380 13.45 -6.40 -40.65
N GLU A 381 13.00 -7.64 -40.43
CA GLU A 381 13.38 -8.78 -41.29
C GLU A 381 12.81 -8.66 -42.71
N ASN A 382 11.70 -7.93 -42.91
CA ASN A 382 11.20 -7.63 -44.25
C ASN A 382 12.04 -6.56 -44.96
N LEU A 383 12.40 -5.45 -44.29
CA LEU A 383 13.33 -4.45 -44.84
C LEU A 383 14.69 -5.06 -45.18
N LYS A 384 15.19 -5.97 -44.33
CA LYS A 384 16.45 -6.69 -44.54
C LYS A 384 16.44 -7.54 -45.82
N LYS A 385 15.36 -8.31 -46.08
CA LYS A 385 15.18 -9.04 -47.34
C LYS A 385 15.13 -8.11 -48.55
N ILE A 386 14.37 -7.01 -48.46
CA ILE A 386 14.26 -6.01 -49.54
C ILE A 386 15.65 -5.40 -49.84
N ASN A 387 16.46 -5.12 -48.82
CA ASN A 387 17.82 -4.62 -48.98
C ASN A 387 18.76 -5.66 -49.63
N GLU A 388 18.66 -6.94 -49.24
CA GLU A 388 19.36 -8.04 -49.90
C GLU A 388 18.94 -8.21 -51.37
N GLU A 389 17.64 -8.10 -51.69
CA GLU A 389 17.11 -8.12 -53.06
C GLU A 389 17.61 -6.93 -53.89
N GLN A 390 17.58 -5.71 -53.34
CA GLN A 390 18.11 -4.49 -53.98
C GLN A 390 19.61 -4.60 -54.23
N LYS A 391 20.39 -5.08 -53.26
CA LYS A 391 21.83 -5.33 -53.42
C LYS A 391 22.11 -6.36 -54.53
N ASN A 392 21.29 -7.40 -54.63
CA ASN A 392 21.36 -8.39 -55.70
C ASN A 392 20.92 -7.83 -57.08
N GLN A 393 20.08 -6.78 -57.12
CA GLN A 393 19.76 -6.06 -58.35
C GLN A 393 20.89 -5.10 -58.77
N ILE A 394 21.49 -4.36 -57.82
CA ILE A 394 22.65 -3.49 -58.05
C ILE A 394 23.80 -4.32 -58.65
N LEU A 395 24.16 -5.45 -58.04
CA LEU A 395 25.18 -6.36 -58.57
C LEU A 395 24.89 -6.84 -60.01
N LYS A 396 23.62 -7.03 -60.39
CA LYS A 396 23.25 -7.39 -61.77
C LYS A 396 23.44 -6.20 -62.73
N LEU A 397 23.06 -5.00 -62.31
CA LEU A 397 23.24 -3.77 -63.10
C LEU A 397 24.72 -3.43 -63.27
N GLU A 398 25.56 -3.54 -62.23
CA GLU A 398 27.01 -3.35 -62.30
C GLU A 398 27.67 -4.32 -63.30
N ASN A 399 27.26 -5.59 -63.32
CA ASN A 399 27.77 -6.58 -64.28
C ASN A 399 27.32 -6.28 -65.72
N ILE A 400 26.08 -5.83 -65.93
CA ILE A 400 25.58 -5.41 -67.25
C ILE A 400 26.33 -4.15 -67.70
N GLU A 401 26.49 -3.16 -66.84
CA GLU A 401 27.21 -1.92 -67.13
C GLU A 401 28.67 -2.20 -67.50
N LYS A 402 29.35 -3.07 -66.74
CA LYS A 402 30.70 -3.52 -67.07
C LYS A 402 30.75 -4.18 -68.44
N SER A 403 29.84 -5.11 -68.74
CA SER A 403 29.80 -5.77 -70.06
C SER A 403 29.52 -4.78 -71.19
N LEU A 404 28.73 -3.73 -70.96
CA LEU A 404 28.50 -2.66 -71.94
C LEU A 404 29.73 -1.77 -72.11
N ARG A 405 30.42 -1.40 -71.02
CA ARG A 405 31.69 -0.65 -71.07
C ARG A 405 32.76 -1.42 -71.86
N ASP A 406 32.89 -2.72 -71.63
CA ASP A 406 33.83 -3.60 -72.33
C ASP A 406 33.50 -3.70 -73.83
N GLN A 407 32.22 -3.84 -74.21
CA GLN A 407 31.77 -3.80 -75.61
C GLN A 407 32.01 -2.44 -76.28
N LEU A 408 31.76 -1.33 -75.56
CA LEU A 408 31.97 0.03 -76.07
C LEU A 408 33.45 0.31 -76.32
N LYS A 409 34.34 -0.20 -75.45
CA LYS A 409 35.79 -0.17 -75.63
C LYS A 409 36.25 -1.01 -76.83
N GLU A 410 35.71 -2.23 -76.99
CA GLU A 410 36.01 -3.06 -78.18
C GLU A 410 35.54 -2.39 -79.49
N LEU A 411 34.42 -1.68 -79.45
CA LEU A 411 33.89 -0.92 -80.59
C LEU A 411 34.73 0.33 -80.90
N ASP A 412 35.23 1.05 -79.90
CA ASP A 412 36.15 2.17 -80.10
C ASP A 412 37.51 1.70 -80.64
N GLU A 413 38.05 0.58 -80.15
CA GLU A 413 39.28 -0.02 -80.70
C GLU A 413 39.11 -0.43 -82.18
N LYS A 414 37.93 -0.96 -82.56
CA LYS A 414 37.56 -1.22 -83.96
C LYS A 414 37.40 0.06 -84.77
N TYR A 415 36.79 1.11 -84.21
CA TYR A 415 36.64 2.40 -84.88
C TYR A 415 38.00 3.09 -85.11
N GLN A 416 38.87 3.13 -84.10
CA GLN A 416 40.22 3.67 -84.21
C GLN A 416 41.09 2.92 -85.22
N THR A 417 41.01 1.59 -85.27
CA THR A 417 41.78 0.79 -86.24
C THR A 417 41.26 0.97 -87.67
N LEU A 418 39.93 1.04 -87.85
CA LEU A 418 39.33 1.36 -89.14
C LEU A 418 39.68 2.79 -89.60
N ASN A 419 39.63 3.78 -88.71
CA ASN A 419 40.01 5.17 -89.03
C ASN A 419 41.50 5.28 -89.41
N LYS A 420 42.41 4.59 -88.70
CA LYS A 420 43.84 4.53 -89.08
C LYS A 420 44.04 3.92 -90.48
N SER A 421 43.26 2.89 -90.84
CA SER A 421 43.27 2.29 -92.18
C SER A 421 42.72 3.26 -93.25
N TYR A 422 41.68 4.01 -92.93
CA TYR A 422 41.10 5.04 -93.79
C TYR A 422 42.06 6.22 -94.03
N GLU A 423 42.67 6.77 -92.98
CA GLU A 423 43.71 7.80 -93.09
C GLU A 423 44.92 7.35 -93.92
N HIS A 424 45.33 6.08 -93.78
CA HIS A 424 46.39 5.50 -94.58
C HIS A 424 46.00 5.38 -96.07
N SER A 425 44.74 5.03 -96.34
CA SER A 425 44.18 4.94 -97.69
C SER A 425 44.08 6.32 -98.37
N ILE A 426 43.71 7.36 -97.62
CA ILE A 426 43.74 8.76 -98.10
C ILE A 426 45.17 9.17 -98.47
N LYS A 427 46.15 8.90 -97.59
CA LYS A 427 47.56 9.25 -97.87
C LYS A 427 48.08 8.56 -99.14
N GLN A 428 47.82 7.26 -99.32
CA GLN A 428 48.18 6.58 -100.58
C GLN A 428 47.48 7.17 -101.81
N TYR A 429 46.23 7.63 -101.68
CA TYR A 429 45.51 8.29 -102.77
C TYR A 429 46.12 9.66 -103.12
N ASP A 430 46.44 10.49 -102.12
CA ASP A 430 47.06 11.79 -102.30
C ASP A 430 48.49 11.66 -102.88
N ASP A 431 49.28 10.71 -102.38
CA ASP A 431 50.61 10.39 -102.93
C ASP A 431 50.50 9.95 -104.40
N SER A 432 49.55 9.07 -104.74
CA SER A 432 49.27 8.65 -106.12
C SER A 432 48.80 9.82 -107.01
N LEU A 433 48.02 10.75 -106.45
CA LEU A 433 47.54 11.94 -107.16
C LEU A 433 48.68 12.94 -107.40
N ILE A 434 49.62 13.08 -106.46
CA ILE A 434 50.88 13.82 -106.64
C ILE A 434 51.75 13.13 -107.70
N GLU A 435 51.89 11.81 -107.69
CA GLU A 435 52.63 11.07 -108.72
C GLU A 435 52.02 11.33 -110.10
N ILE A 436 50.71 11.15 -110.27
CA ILE A 436 50.00 11.45 -111.52
C ILE A 436 50.21 12.92 -111.96
N GLN A 437 50.23 13.88 -111.03
CA GLN A 437 50.54 15.27 -111.36
C GLN A 437 52.00 15.48 -111.80
N THR A 438 52.97 14.82 -111.16
CA THR A 438 54.39 14.93 -111.56
C THR A 438 54.67 14.22 -112.87
N LEU A 439 54.08 13.03 -113.10
CA LEU A 439 54.08 12.34 -114.38
C LEU A 439 53.44 13.21 -115.47
N LYS A 440 52.28 13.82 -115.22
CA LYS A 440 51.63 14.74 -116.17
C LYS A 440 52.52 15.96 -116.48
N LYS A 441 53.20 16.55 -115.50
CA LYS A 441 54.20 17.61 -115.71
C LYS A 441 55.41 17.12 -116.52
N LYS A 442 55.93 15.93 -116.23
CA LYS A 442 57.07 15.30 -116.92
C LYS A 442 56.73 14.95 -118.37
N HIS A 443 55.56 14.36 -118.62
CA HIS A 443 55.03 14.13 -119.97
C HIS A 443 54.81 15.47 -120.70
N GLN A 444 54.21 16.48 -120.06
CA GLN A 444 54.03 17.79 -120.69
C GLN A 444 55.36 18.47 -121.03
N ALA A 445 56.40 18.32 -120.20
CA ALA A 445 57.75 18.80 -120.49
C ALA A 445 58.39 18.03 -121.66
N ASN A 446 58.32 16.69 -121.65
CA ASN A 446 58.83 15.84 -122.72
C ASN A 446 58.11 16.10 -124.05
N THR A 447 56.78 16.29 -124.02
CA THR A 447 56.00 16.71 -125.19
C THR A 447 56.39 18.11 -125.67
N LYS A 448 56.69 19.07 -124.77
CA LYS A 448 57.20 20.39 -125.17
C LYS A 448 58.57 20.30 -125.83
N ASP A 449 59.46 19.44 -125.36
CA ASP A 449 60.78 19.26 -125.98
C ASP A 449 60.71 18.42 -127.28
N LEU A 450 59.83 17.42 -127.39
CA LEU A 450 59.49 16.79 -128.68
C LEU A 450 58.89 17.81 -129.65
N ILE A 451 58.03 18.73 -129.20
CA ILE A 451 57.50 19.82 -130.04
C ILE A 451 58.61 20.78 -130.45
N LYS A 452 59.57 21.13 -129.58
CA LYS A 452 60.75 21.92 -129.98
C LYS A 452 61.60 21.19 -131.03
N GLN A 453 61.87 19.90 -130.83
CA GLN A 453 62.63 19.08 -131.78
C GLN A 453 61.90 18.97 -133.13
N LEU A 454 60.59 18.73 -133.11
CA LEU A 454 59.74 18.76 -134.30
C LEU A 454 59.71 20.15 -134.96
N GLN A 455 59.66 21.25 -134.20
CA GLN A 455 59.73 22.61 -134.75
C GLN A 455 61.12 23.00 -135.27
N GLN A 456 62.20 22.41 -134.74
CA GLN A 456 63.55 22.51 -135.30
C GLN A 456 63.69 21.69 -136.60
N LEU A 457 62.97 20.57 -136.72
CA LEU A 457 62.89 19.75 -137.94
C LEU A 457 61.85 20.28 -138.95
N GLN A 458 60.85 21.05 -138.52
CA GLN A 458 59.78 21.64 -139.34
C GLN A 458 59.97 23.15 -139.55
N LYS A 459 61.10 23.51 -140.15
CA LYS A 459 61.12 24.56 -141.16
C LYS A 459 61.15 23.88 -142.54
N PRO A 460 60.33 24.28 -143.55
CA PRO A 460 59.27 25.30 -143.56
C PRO A 460 57.90 24.76 -144.03
N LYS A 461 56.97 25.68 -144.34
CA LYS A 461 55.67 25.48 -145.02
C LYS A 461 54.55 24.95 -144.10
N LEU A 462 53.42 25.64 -143.95
CA LEU A 462 52.33 25.89 -144.93
C LEU A 462 51.66 24.55 -145.32
N THR A 463 50.33 24.36 -145.23
CA THR A 463 49.27 25.36 -144.98
C THR A 463 47.99 24.76 -144.40
N ASN A 464 47.18 25.63 -143.82
CA ASN A 464 45.72 25.52 -143.71
C ASN A 464 45.09 24.90 -144.97
N HIS A 465 44.20 23.93 -144.80
CA HIS A 465 42.73 24.07 -144.96
C HIS A 465 42.10 22.66 -144.88
N ASN A 466 41.03 22.43 -144.13
CA ASN A 466 39.66 22.97 -144.24
C ASN A 466 39.03 22.64 -145.60
N HIS A 467 38.07 21.74 -145.61
CA HIS A 467 36.63 22.04 -145.77
C HIS A 467 35.92 20.67 -145.84
N GLU A 468 34.98 20.37 -144.93
CA GLU A 468 33.54 20.72 -145.00
C GLU A 468 32.78 19.90 -146.07
N GLN A 469 31.47 19.62 -145.92
CA GLN A 469 30.51 20.09 -144.90
C GLN A 469 29.45 19.01 -144.67
N LEU A 470 28.92 18.94 -143.45
CA LEU A 470 27.48 19.00 -143.11
C LEU A 470 27.37 19.14 -141.56
N PRO A 471 26.34 19.83 -141.02
CA PRO A 471 26.50 20.71 -139.85
C PRO A 471 25.95 20.08 -138.53
N ILE A 472 26.44 20.41 -137.33
CA ILE A 472 26.25 21.65 -136.52
C ILE A 472 24.76 21.88 -136.14
N PRO A 473 24.41 22.24 -134.89
CA PRO A 473 25.24 22.64 -133.73
C PRO A 473 25.24 21.59 -132.57
N LEU A 474 26.16 21.56 -131.59
CA LEU A 474 26.81 22.62 -130.79
C LEU A 474 25.78 23.34 -129.87
N THR A 475 26.05 23.89 -128.67
CA THR A 475 27.26 24.09 -127.83
C THR A 475 26.74 24.39 -126.40
N SER A 476 27.22 23.80 -125.30
CA SER A 476 28.52 23.98 -124.59
C SER A 476 28.58 25.16 -123.60
N GLN A 477 29.53 25.04 -122.66
CA GLN A 477 30.07 26.09 -121.76
C GLN A 477 29.12 26.51 -120.61
N ALA A 478 29.51 26.54 -119.33
CA ALA A 478 30.81 26.65 -118.64
C ALA A 478 31.43 28.06 -118.60
N LYS A 479 32.49 28.19 -117.77
CA LYS A 479 33.15 29.42 -117.27
C LYS A 479 32.35 30.06 -116.11
N SER A 480 32.79 30.00 -114.85
CA SER A 480 34.06 30.48 -114.22
C SER A 480 34.05 31.98 -113.95
N ILE A 481 35.06 32.48 -113.23
CA ILE A 481 35.41 33.91 -113.06
C ILE A 481 34.45 34.66 -112.12
N ILE A 482 34.91 35.43 -111.11
CA ILE A 482 36.26 35.60 -110.55
C ILE A 482 36.15 36.36 -109.20
N ASN A 483 37.23 36.38 -108.41
CA ASN A 483 37.52 37.34 -107.34
C ASN A 483 36.64 37.32 -106.05
N LYS A 484 37.03 37.98 -104.94
CA LYS A 484 38.35 38.30 -104.29
C LYS A 484 38.05 39.13 -103.01
N GLU A 485 39.11 39.43 -102.25
CA GLU A 485 39.18 40.45 -101.19
C GLU A 485 38.44 40.03 -99.89
N ASN A 486 39.19 39.79 -98.81
CA ASN A 486 39.73 40.75 -97.82
C ASN A 486 38.64 41.17 -96.82
N SER A 487 38.88 41.26 -95.51
CA SER A 487 40.14 41.41 -94.76
C SER A 487 40.30 40.27 -93.71
N ASN A 488 41.46 39.98 -93.10
CA ASN A 488 42.20 40.80 -92.12
C ASN A 488 41.25 41.44 -91.07
N ASP A 489 41.49 41.37 -89.76
CA ASP A 489 42.77 41.52 -89.07
C ASP A 489 42.99 40.58 -87.86
N ASN A 490 44.21 40.66 -87.31
CA ASN A 490 44.65 40.02 -86.07
C ASN A 490 44.34 40.90 -84.82
N ILE A 491 44.92 40.52 -83.67
CA ILE A 491 45.20 41.34 -82.47
C ILE A 491 44.11 41.34 -81.37
N SER A 492 44.14 40.28 -80.56
CA SER A 492 44.54 40.29 -79.14
C SER A 492 44.00 41.35 -78.14
N SER A 493 43.71 40.86 -76.91
CA SER A 493 44.00 41.49 -75.60
C SER A 493 42.87 42.14 -74.77
N ARG A 494 42.60 41.49 -73.60
CA ARG A 494 42.16 42.03 -72.28
C ARG A 494 40.79 42.76 -72.14
N GLY A 495 39.97 42.29 -71.18
CA GLY A 495 38.86 43.08 -70.61
C GLY A 495 37.81 42.29 -69.80
N SER A 496 38.06 41.99 -68.52
CA SER A 496 37.06 41.53 -67.52
C SER A 496 36.26 42.74 -66.94
N PRO A 497 35.20 42.61 -66.10
CA PRO A 497 34.75 41.46 -65.28
C PRO A 497 33.21 41.23 -65.13
N THR A 498 32.81 40.40 -64.15
CA THR A 498 31.46 40.14 -63.56
C THR A 498 30.37 39.55 -64.47
N GLU A 499 29.47 38.63 -64.07
CA GLU A 499 29.30 37.75 -62.88
C GLU A 499 28.16 36.72 -63.20
N SER A 500 27.83 35.67 -62.44
CA SER A 500 28.39 35.06 -61.20
C SER A 500 28.41 33.52 -61.29
N TYR A 501 27.91 32.75 -60.31
CA TYR A 501 28.17 31.29 -60.19
C TYR A 501 27.24 30.49 -59.24
N SER A 502 27.11 29.18 -59.57
CA SER A 502 26.92 27.98 -58.71
C SER A 502 25.87 27.91 -57.58
N SER A 503 25.16 26.77 -57.51
CA SER A 503 25.31 25.82 -56.38
C SER A 503 24.88 24.39 -56.76
N LEU A 504 25.22 23.42 -55.91
CA LEU A 504 24.95 21.97 -55.99
C LEU A 504 24.00 21.52 -54.85
N ASN A 505 23.74 20.21 -54.77
CA ASN A 505 23.26 19.52 -53.56
C ASN A 505 24.13 19.91 -52.32
N ASP A 506 23.70 19.74 -51.06
CA ASP A 506 23.71 18.43 -50.39
C ASP A 506 23.20 18.45 -48.92
N ILE A 507 23.13 17.26 -48.30
CA ILE A 507 23.31 16.97 -46.85
C ILE A 507 22.18 17.33 -45.83
N THR A 508 21.79 16.29 -45.07
CA THR A 508 21.06 16.30 -43.77
C THR A 508 22.08 15.96 -42.64
N PRO A 509 21.78 15.67 -41.33
CA PRO A 509 20.51 15.63 -40.56
C PRO A 509 20.66 16.23 -39.11
N ILE A 510 19.88 15.73 -38.13
CA ILE A 510 20.17 15.53 -36.68
C ILE A 510 19.45 16.41 -35.60
N SER A 511 18.59 15.69 -34.83
CA SER A 511 18.27 15.79 -33.37
C SER A 511 17.36 16.84 -32.71
N MET A 512 16.28 16.31 -32.11
CA MET A 512 15.88 16.41 -30.68
C MET A 512 15.62 17.78 -30.02
N SER A 513 14.36 18.03 -29.62
CA SER A 513 13.92 17.87 -28.19
C SER A 513 12.45 18.26 -27.93
N THR A 514 11.82 17.56 -26.98
CA THR A 514 10.57 17.88 -26.23
C THR A 514 10.97 18.43 -24.83
N PRO A 515 10.08 18.84 -23.87
CA PRO A 515 8.64 18.53 -23.69
C PRO A 515 7.72 19.62 -23.05
N GLU A 516 6.44 19.23 -22.77
CA GLU A 516 5.56 19.72 -21.66
C GLU A 516 5.09 21.20 -21.63
N HIS A 517 3.94 21.67 -21.09
CA HIS A 517 2.71 21.13 -20.44
C HIS A 517 1.60 22.26 -20.59
N VAL A 518 0.40 22.43 -19.98
CA VAL A 518 -0.44 21.89 -18.86
C VAL A 518 -1.94 22.21 -19.14
N SER A 519 -2.91 21.41 -18.65
CA SER A 519 -4.33 21.79 -18.33
C SER A 519 -5.28 22.29 -19.45
N SER A 520 -6.62 22.32 -19.33
CA SER A 520 -7.60 21.63 -18.45
C SER A 520 -9.06 21.78 -18.97
N HIS A 521 -10.00 20.96 -18.44
CA HIS A 521 -11.48 21.05 -18.55
C HIS A 521 -12.09 22.40 -18.04
N PRO A 522 -13.42 22.74 -18.18
CA PRO A 522 -14.59 21.83 -18.22
C PRO A 522 -15.91 22.20 -18.98
N LEU A 523 -16.82 21.21 -19.02
CA LEU A 523 -18.31 21.21 -18.93
C LEU A 523 -19.17 22.47 -19.27
N THR A 524 -20.14 22.27 -20.17
CA THR A 524 -21.59 22.66 -20.09
C THR A 524 -22.27 22.08 -21.35
N HIS A 525 -23.40 21.35 -21.39
CA HIS A 525 -24.68 21.22 -20.66
C HIS A 525 -25.86 21.97 -21.32
N HIS A 526 -26.90 21.19 -21.64
CA HIS A 526 -28.32 21.53 -21.82
C HIS A 526 -28.94 21.92 -23.20
N GLN A 527 -29.84 21.03 -23.64
CA GLN A 527 -31.21 21.27 -24.18
C GLN A 527 -31.50 21.62 -25.66
N GLN A 528 -32.77 21.32 -25.98
CA GLN A 528 -33.57 21.52 -27.20
C GLN A 528 -33.14 20.70 -28.45
N GLN A 529 -34.00 20.05 -29.26
CA GLN A 529 -35.46 19.87 -29.43
C GLN A 529 -35.85 20.21 -30.88
N GLN A 530 -35.72 19.22 -31.77
CA GLN A 530 -36.44 19.11 -33.06
C GLN A 530 -36.92 17.65 -33.13
N VAL A 531 -38.22 17.33 -33.10
CA VAL A 531 -39.30 17.62 -34.08
C VAL A 531 -39.21 16.69 -35.28
N LEU A 532 -40.33 16.04 -35.59
CA LEU A 532 -40.53 15.08 -36.67
C LEU A 532 -40.36 15.73 -38.05
N PRO A 533 -40.07 14.91 -39.07
CA PRO A 533 -40.96 14.89 -40.23
C PRO A 533 -41.84 13.64 -40.20
N ASP A 534 -43.14 13.85 -40.40
CA ASP A 534 -44.09 12.76 -40.67
C ASP A 534 -44.00 12.34 -42.16
N GLU A 535 -44.91 11.43 -42.54
CA GLU A 535 -45.18 10.83 -43.85
C GLU A 535 -45.24 11.87 -45.00
N GLU A 536 -45.01 11.54 -46.28
CA GLU A 536 -45.57 10.42 -47.04
C GLU A 536 -44.63 9.88 -48.14
N GLN A 537 -44.64 8.55 -48.36
CA GLN A 537 -44.56 7.95 -49.71
C GLN A 537 -44.94 6.46 -49.70
N GLU A 538 -45.99 6.09 -50.43
CA GLU A 538 -46.45 4.70 -50.55
C GLU A 538 -45.47 3.85 -51.40
N ILE A 539 -44.83 2.85 -50.80
CA ILE A 539 -44.19 1.76 -51.56
C ILE A 539 -44.53 0.40 -50.93
N VAL A 540 -45.47 -0.30 -51.57
CA VAL A 540 -45.71 -1.75 -51.51
C VAL A 540 -45.81 -2.37 -50.11
N VAL A 541 -47.05 -2.55 -49.63
CA VAL A 541 -47.36 -3.45 -48.51
C VAL A 541 -47.15 -4.90 -48.95
N ASN A 542 -45.91 -5.37 -48.91
CA ASN A 542 -45.63 -6.80 -48.91
C ASN A 542 -46.00 -7.33 -47.52
N ILE A 543 -47.10 -8.09 -47.42
CA ILE A 543 -47.57 -8.67 -46.16
C ILE A 543 -46.65 -9.84 -45.80
N VAL A 544 -45.46 -9.50 -45.29
CA VAL A 544 -44.63 -10.41 -44.51
C VAL A 544 -45.30 -10.53 -43.15
N ASP A 545 -45.72 -11.73 -42.78
CA ASP A 545 -46.31 -11.99 -41.47
C ASP A 545 -45.37 -11.54 -40.35
N ILE A 546 -45.67 -10.37 -39.76
CA ILE A 546 -45.03 -9.90 -38.53
C ILE A 546 -45.53 -10.83 -37.43
N ASP A 547 -44.77 -11.90 -37.23
CA ASP A 547 -45.01 -12.94 -36.24
C ASP A 547 -45.50 -12.33 -34.93
N ARG A 548 -46.80 -12.51 -34.69
CA ARG A 548 -47.53 -11.87 -33.59
C ARG A 548 -46.92 -12.25 -32.25
N GLN A 549 -46.31 -13.43 -32.14
CA GLN A 549 -45.58 -13.86 -30.96
C GLN A 549 -44.32 -13.03 -30.75
N LYS A 550 -43.50 -12.77 -31.78
CA LYS A 550 -42.31 -11.92 -31.67
C LYS A 550 -42.63 -10.49 -31.24
N LEU A 551 -43.76 -9.93 -31.67
CA LEU A 551 -44.22 -8.61 -31.23
C LEU A 551 -44.65 -8.63 -29.75
N ILE A 552 -45.39 -9.65 -29.33
CA ILE A 552 -45.77 -9.87 -27.93
C ILE A 552 -44.54 -10.08 -27.05
N ASP A 553 -43.56 -10.87 -27.48
CA ASP A 553 -42.31 -11.13 -26.75
C ASP A 553 -41.47 -9.85 -26.62
N LYS A 554 -41.42 -9.01 -27.66
CA LYS A 554 -40.77 -7.69 -27.62
C LYS A 554 -41.47 -6.76 -26.63
N LEU A 555 -42.81 -6.72 -26.64
CA LEU A 555 -43.62 -5.94 -25.71
C LEU A 555 -43.40 -6.39 -24.26
N LEU A 556 -43.47 -7.70 -23.99
CA LEU A 556 -43.21 -8.30 -22.67
C LEU A 556 -41.77 -8.04 -22.19
N LYS A 557 -40.78 -8.07 -23.10
CA LYS A 557 -39.38 -7.75 -22.78
C LYS A 557 -39.22 -6.27 -22.43
N GLN A 558 -39.89 -5.37 -23.15
CA GLN A 558 -39.91 -3.93 -22.84
C GLN A 558 -40.65 -3.67 -21.52
N GLN A 559 -41.81 -4.28 -21.28
CA GLN A 559 -42.57 -4.13 -20.05
C GLN A 559 -41.80 -4.62 -18.81
N LYS A 560 -41.11 -5.77 -18.89
CA LYS A 560 -40.20 -6.26 -17.84
C LYS A 560 -38.99 -5.33 -17.61
N LEU A 561 -38.57 -4.58 -18.61
CA LEU A 561 -37.45 -3.63 -18.49
C LEU A 561 -37.92 -2.27 -17.94
N LEU A 562 -39.16 -1.86 -18.25
CA LEU A 562 -39.82 -0.72 -17.62
C LEU A 562 -40.11 -0.97 -16.14
N VAL A 563 -40.61 -2.15 -15.76
CA VAL A 563 -40.83 -2.53 -14.35
C VAL A 563 -39.51 -2.44 -13.56
N ARG A 564 -38.42 -3.06 -14.03
CA ARG A 564 -37.10 -2.95 -13.38
C ARG A 564 -36.55 -1.53 -13.31
N ARG A 565 -36.85 -0.70 -14.31
CA ARG A 565 -36.49 0.73 -14.27
C ARG A 565 -37.31 1.47 -13.22
N ASN A 566 -38.58 1.14 -13.05
CA ASN A 566 -39.46 1.71 -12.04
C ASN A 566 -39.05 1.29 -10.62
N GLU A 567 -38.84 -0.01 -10.39
CA GLU A 567 -38.26 -0.56 -9.14
C GLU A 567 -36.95 0.16 -8.76
N LYS A 568 -36.09 0.46 -9.74
CA LYS A 568 -34.83 1.19 -9.50
C LYS A 568 -35.05 2.68 -9.23
N ILE A 569 -36.08 3.31 -9.80
CA ILE A 569 -36.46 4.70 -9.51
C ILE A 569 -37.05 4.80 -8.09
N GLU A 570 -37.93 3.88 -7.70
CA GLU A 570 -38.50 3.79 -6.35
C GLU A 570 -37.40 3.60 -5.30
N PHE A 571 -36.50 2.64 -5.49
CA PHE A 571 -35.32 2.46 -4.63
C PHE A 571 -34.45 3.73 -4.49
N LEU A 572 -34.29 4.50 -5.58
CA LEU A 572 -33.51 5.75 -5.53
C LEU A 572 -34.27 6.88 -4.84
N ASN A 573 -35.58 6.95 -5.01
CA ASN A 573 -36.44 7.92 -4.30
C ASN A 573 -36.44 7.66 -2.80
N ASP A 574 -36.60 6.40 -2.37
CA ASP A 574 -36.52 6.00 -0.96
C ASP A 574 -35.16 6.37 -0.34
N HIS A 575 -34.07 6.14 -1.08
CA HIS A 575 -32.73 6.50 -0.64
C HIS A 575 -32.53 8.02 -0.53
N ILE A 576 -33.07 8.80 -1.49
CA ILE A 576 -33.06 10.28 -1.44
C ILE A 576 -33.91 10.79 -0.27
N GLN A 577 -35.06 10.18 0.01
CA GLN A 577 -35.90 10.53 1.14
C GLN A 577 -35.21 10.25 2.48
N LEU A 578 -34.57 9.08 2.62
CA LEU A 578 -33.78 8.72 3.80
C LEU A 578 -32.60 9.68 4.00
N LEU A 579 -31.83 9.97 2.95
CA LEU A 579 -30.72 10.93 3.01
C LEU A 579 -31.20 12.35 3.37
N THR A 580 -32.37 12.76 2.88
CA THR A 580 -33.00 14.04 3.23
C THR A 580 -33.40 14.08 4.71
N GLN A 581 -33.98 13.01 5.24
CA GLN A 581 -34.32 12.88 6.67
C GLN A 581 -33.05 12.92 7.54
N ASP A 582 -31.98 12.27 7.10
CA ASP A 582 -30.69 12.24 7.78
C ASP A 582 -30.02 13.62 7.81
N LEU A 583 -30.08 14.37 6.71
CA LEU A 583 -29.61 15.76 6.65
C LEU A 583 -30.45 16.68 7.55
N GLN A 584 -31.77 16.50 7.61
CA GLN A 584 -32.63 17.25 8.56
C GLN A 584 -32.31 16.90 10.02
N ASN A 585 -32.06 15.63 10.33
CA ASN A 585 -31.69 15.18 11.68
C ASN A 585 -30.32 15.75 12.09
N LYS A 586 -29.31 15.64 11.22
CA LYS A 586 -27.98 16.26 11.43
C LYS A 586 -28.07 17.77 11.59
N ARG A 587 -28.92 18.46 10.80
CA ARG A 587 -29.17 19.90 10.94
C ARG A 587 -29.79 20.25 12.29
N LYS A 588 -30.77 19.49 12.79
CA LYS A 588 -31.34 19.67 14.13
C LYS A 588 -30.28 19.48 15.22
N ILE A 589 -29.45 18.43 15.12
CA ILE A 589 -28.37 18.16 16.08
C ILE A 589 -27.38 19.33 16.12
N ILE A 590 -26.90 19.79 14.96
CA ILE A 590 -25.99 20.94 14.85
C ILE A 590 -26.64 22.21 15.43
N GLN A 591 -27.93 22.46 15.13
CA GLN A 591 -28.67 23.58 15.70
C GLN A 591 -28.79 23.48 17.23
N THR A 592 -29.03 22.28 17.78
CA THR A 592 -29.07 22.06 19.23
C THR A 592 -27.71 22.30 19.89
N TYR A 593 -26.59 21.91 19.26
CA TYR A 593 -25.27 22.23 19.80
C TYR A 593 -24.95 23.72 19.72
N ALA A 594 -25.15 24.37 18.57
CA ALA A 594 -24.90 25.80 18.37
C ALA A 594 -25.75 26.73 19.25
N MET A 595 -26.88 26.26 19.79
CA MET A 595 -27.70 26.99 20.77
C MET A 595 -27.36 26.67 22.23
N ASN A 596 -26.42 25.74 22.47
CA ASN A 596 -26.00 25.28 23.81
C ASN A 596 -24.51 25.54 24.11
N GLU A 597 -23.69 25.95 23.14
CA GLU A 597 -22.25 26.24 23.32
C GLU A 597 -22.00 27.32 24.39
N ASP A 598 -22.84 28.36 24.44
CA ASP A 598 -22.79 29.43 25.46
C ASP A 598 -22.85 28.92 26.90
N SER A 599 -23.44 27.74 27.15
CA SER A 599 -23.57 27.15 28.48
C SER A 599 -22.32 26.40 28.97
N PHE A 600 -21.36 26.10 28.09
CA PHE A 600 -20.13 25.37 28.43
C PHE A 600 -18.85 26.22 28.32
N MET A 601 -18.91 27.41 27.73
CA MET A 601 -17.74 28.26 27.47
C MET A 601 -17.11 28.94 28.72
N TYR A 602 -17.55 28.61 29.93
CA TYR A 602 -17.08 29.19 31.20
C TYR A 602 -16.01 28.36 31.95
N THR A 603 -15.32 27.42 31.29
CA THR A 603 -14.08 26.85 31.85
C THR A 603 -12.93 27.85 31.70
N SER A 604 -12.45 28.40 32.82
CA SER A 604 -11.37 29.42 32.85
C SER A 604 -10.16 29.07 31.97
N ASN A 605 -9.58 30.09 31.32
CA ASN A 605 -8.36 30.01 30.50
C ASN A 605 -7.19 29.29 31.21
N GLU A 606 -7.13 29.38 32.54
CA GLU A 606 -6.16 28.67 33.37
C GLU A 606 -6.25 27.15 33.23
N SER A 607 -7.46 26.60 33.06
CA SER A 607 -7.69 25.16 32.88
C SER A 607 -7.17 24.64 31.54
N ASP A 608 -7.24 25.44 30.47
CA ASP A 608 -6.69 25.06 29.16
C ASP A 608 -5.17 25.22 29.11
N LEU A 609 -4.60 26.19 29.82
CA LEU A 609 -3.15 26.25 30.03
C LEU A 609 -2.63 25.00 30.75
N ILE A 610 -3.35 24.53 31.78
CA ILE A 610 -3.04 23.27 32.48
C ILE A 610 -3.19 22.07 31.56
N LYS A 611 -4.25 21.97 30.73
CA LYS A 611 -4.39 20.90 29.72
C LYS A 611 -3.25 20.93 28.70
N GLN A 612 -2.81 22.11 28.25
CA GLN A 612 -1.71 22.25 27.30
C GLN A 612 -0.35 21.84 27.92
N GLN A 613 -0.11 22.20 29.18
CA GLN A 613 1.06 21.72 29.92
C GLN A 613 1.02 20.20 30.13
N LEU A 614 -0.15 19.63 30.46
CA LEU A 614 -0.33 18.18 30.58
C LEU A 614 -0.11 17.46 29.24
N ALA A 615 -0.60 18.00 28.12
CA ALA A 615 -0.40 17.44 26.79
C ALA A 615 1.08 17.48 26.35
N ASN A 616 1.80 18.56 26.65
CA ASN A 616 3.24 18.65 26.38
C ASN A 616 4.06 17.72 27.30
N LYS A 617 3.68 17.61 28.58
CA LYS A 617 4.30 16.67 29.53
C LYS A 617 4.03 15.21 29.13
N ALA A 618 2.84 14.91 28.62
CA ALA A 618 2.51 13.61 28.04
C ALA A 618 3.36 13.31 26.80
N ARG A 619 3.49 14.23 25.84
CA ARG A 619 4.36 14.04 24.66
C ARG A 619 5.79 13.64 25.02
N ASN A 620 6.36 14.24 26.07
CA ASN A 620 7.72 13.92 26.52
C ASN A 620 7.77 12.62 27.35
N SER A 621 6.73 12.32 28.14
CA SER A 621 6.71 11.20 29.10
C SER A 621 6.05 9.90 28.59
N SER A 622 5.25 9.94 27.52
CA SER A 622 4.47 8.78 27.02
C SER A 622 4.76 8.41 25.56
N SER A 623 5.75 9.05 24.92
CA SER A 623 6.34 8.53 23.68
C SER A 623 7.32 7.41 24.03
N SER A 624 6.92 6.16 23.71
CA SER A 624 7.78 4.97 23.85
C SER A 624 9.16 5.18 23.24
N LEU A 625 10.20 4.52 23.79
CA LEU A 625 11.53 4.48 23.19
C LEU A 625 11.47 4.09 21.70
N MET A 626 10.62 3.11 21.34
CA MET A 626 10.39 2.71 19.95
C MET A 626 9.75 3.82 19.11
N ALA A 627 8.75 4.54 19.64
CA ALA A 627 8.11 5.66 18.92
C ALA A 627 9.08 6.84 18.72
N THR A 628 9.95 7.08 19.70
CA THR A 628 11.03 8.07 19.63
C THR A 628 12.04 7.71 18.53
N LEU A 629 12.41 6.43 18.41
CA LEU A 629 13.28 5.91 17.34
C LEU A 629 12.58 5.89 15.95
N TYR A 630 11.29 5.56 15.87
CA TYR A 630 10.55 5.55 14.60
C TYR A 630 10.30 6.96 14.05
N ASN A 631 10.08 7.96 14.90
CA ASN A 631 9.97 9.36 14.43
C ASN A 631 11.26 9.83 13.73
N ARG A 632 12.47 9.40 14.16
CA ARG A 632 13.73 9.67 13.44
C ARG A 632 13.73 9.11 12.01
N ALA A 633 13.00 8.03 11.73
CA ALA A 633 12.87 7.46 10.38
C ALA A 633 11.81 8.18 9.51
N ALA A 634 10.89 8.94 10.12
CA ALA A 634 9.86 9.69 9.41
C ALA A 634 10.29 11.14 9.11
N THR A 635 10.94 11.83 10.05
CA THR A 635 11.31 13.26 9.90
C THR A 635 12.33 13.52 8.79
N THR A 636 13.11 12.51 8.39
CA THR A 636 14.08 12.60 7.28
C THR A 636 13.46 12.57 5.88
N VAL A 637 12.17 12.23 5.75
CA VAL A 637 11.50 12.05 4.45
C VAL A 637 11.18 13.38 3.75
N ASN A 638 11.12 14.49 4.49
CA ASN A 638 10.69 15.81 3.99
C ASN A 638 11.83 16.71 3.47
N GLN A 639 12.89 16.14 2.89
CA GLN A 639 13.80 16.87 2.01
C GLN A 639 14.00 16.10 0.69
N THR A 640 13.94 16.84 -0.42
CA THR A 640 13.90 16.30 -1.78
C THR A 640 15.28 15.89 -2.30
N THR A 641 15.25 15.06 -3.35
CA THR A 641 16.35 14.61 -4.22
C THR A 641 17.17 13.39 -3.77
N ASN A 642 17.55 12.58 -4.76
CA ASN A 642 18.20 11.27 -4.60
C ASN A 642 19.56 11.36 -3.90
N LYS A 643 19.67 10.77 -2.71
CA LYS A 643 20.94 10.23 -2.20
C LYS A 643 20.75 8.85 -1.58
N PHE A 644 21.81 8.06 -1.64
CA PHE A 644 21.85 6.70 -1.07
C PHE A 644 21.74 6.72 0.47
N PHE A 645 21.38 5.55 1.01
CA PHE A 645 21.21 5.28 2.43
C PHE A 645 22.52 5.43 3.22
N ASP A 646 22.82 6.65 3.67
CA ASP A 646 23.98 6.93 4.52
C ASP A 646 23.64 6.73 6.00
N GLN A 647 24.28 5.75 6.64
CA GLN A 647 24.06 5.40 8.04
C GLN A 647 24.73 6.37 9.03
N SER A 648 25.56 7.31 8.54
CA SER A 648 26.45 8.13 9.37
C SER A 648 25.83 9.40 9.98
N SER A 649 24.55 9.69 9.74
CA SER A 649 23.88 10.88 10.31
C SER A 649 23.90 10.85 11.85
N PRO A 650 24.70 11.74 12.50
CA PRO A 650 24.99 11.62 13.93
C PRO A 650 23.75 11.86 14.78
N MET A 651 23.71 11.22 15.94
CA MET A 651 22.62 11.39 16.90
C MET A 651 22.65 12.82 17.45
N THR A 652 21.58 13.59 17.22
CA THR A 652 21.38 14.90 17.83
C THR A 652 21.42 14.80 19.35
N LEU A 653 22.19 15.66 20.01
CA LEU A 653 22.44 15.61 21.46
C LEU A 653 21.15 15.59 22.29
N GLU A 654 20.15 16.37 21.89
CA GLU A 654 18.82 16.40 22.49
C GLU A 654 18.12 15.02 22.45
N THR A 655 18.22 14.32 21.32
CA THR A 655 17.67 12.96 21.14
C THR A 655 18.46 11.92 21.93
N ALA A 656 19.78 12.12 22.10
CA ALA A 656 20.60 11.27 22.97
C ALA A 656 20.19 11.42 24.44
N LEU A 657 20.00 12.66 24.92
CA LEU A 657 19.57 12.95 26.28
C LEU A 657 18.15 12.43 26.58
N ASP A 658 17.20 12.58 25.65
CA ASP A 658 15.84 12.04 25.77
C ASP A 658 15.84 10.50 25.85
N ILE A 659 16.61 9.82 24.99
CA ILE A 659 16.75 8.35 25.05
C ILE A 659 17.46 7.89 26.31
N MET A 660 18.50 8.61 26.78
CA MET A 660 19.15 8.31 28.07
C MET A 660 18.18 8.47 29.26
N GLY A 661 17.41 9.55 29.32
CA GLY A 661 16.41 9.76 30.37
C GLY A 661 15.32 8.69 30.37
N LYS A 662 14.84 8.28 29.19
CA LYS A 662 13.86 7.18 29.05
C LYS A 662 14.44 5.81 29.43
N LEU A 663 15.70 5.52 29.10
CA LEU A 663 16.39 4.31 29.55
C LEU A 663 16.62 4.30 31.06
N GLN A 664 16.97 5.46 31.66
CA GLN A 664 17.10 5.60 33.11
C GLN A 664 15.76 5.35 33.82
N ALA A 665 14.65 5.92 33.34
CA ALA A 665 13.32 5.67 33.91
C ALA A 665 12.91 4.18 33.85
N VAL A 666 13.24 3.46 32.78
CA VAL A 666 13.03 2.01 32.67
C VAL A 666 13.92 1.24 33.65
N LEU A 667 15.16 1.68 33.88
CA LEU A 667 16.06 1.09 34.87
C LEU A 667 15.53 1.29 36.29
N GLU A 668 15.01 2.48 36.60
CA GLU A 668 14.43 2.84 37.90
C GLU A 668 13.15 2.05 38.23
N ASP A 669 12.20 1.91 37.28
CA ASP A 669 11.03 1.02 37.45
C ASP A 669 11.46 -0.44 37.64
N THR A 670 12.42 -0.91 36.83
CA THR A 670 12.95 -2.28 36.94
C THR A 670 13.62 -2.52 38.30
N LEU A 671 14.36 -1.55 38.83
CA LEU A 671 14.97 -1.64 40.16
C LEU A 671 13.91 -1.64 41.27
N LEU A 672 12.95 -0.73 41.22
CA LEU A 672 11.84 -0.66 42.19
C LEU A 672 11.06 -1.98 42.23
N LYS A 673 10.73 -2.53 41.05
CA LYS A 673 9.98 -3.79 40.91
C LYS A 673 10.77 -4.99 41.44
N ASN A 674 12.08 -5.03 41.24
CA ASN A 674 12.95 -6.05 41.84
C ASN A 674 13.04 -5.92 43.37
N ILE A 675 13.06 -4.70 43.92
CA ILE A 675 13.00 -4.46 45.37
C ILE A 675 11.68 -5.00 45.94
N THR A 676 10.54 -4.62 45.37
CA THR A 676 9.22 -5.10 45.83
C THR A 676 9.07 -6.63 45.67
N LEU A 677 9.58 -7.23 44.59
CA LEU A 677 9.62 -8.69 44.45
C LEU A 677 10.45 -9.35 45.54
N LYS A 678 11.61 -8.77 45.90
CA LYS A 678 12.44 -9.28 47.00
C LYS A 678 11.71 -9.15 48.35
N GLU A 679 11.08 -8.02 48.65
CA GLU A 679 10.31 -7.84 49.90
C GLU A 679 9.16 -8.85 50.02
N ASN A 680 8.49 -9.17 48.90
CA ASN A 680 7.47 -10.21 48.84
C ASN A 680 8.07 -11.61 49.11
N VAL A 681 9.22 -11.93 48.53
CA VAL A 681 9.94 -13.21 48.78
C VAL A 681 10.43 -13.31 50.23
N ASP A 682 10.98 -12.23 50.80
CA ASP A 682 11.40 -12.17 52.20
C ASP A 682 10.20 -12.30 53.16
N THR A 683 9.03 -11.81 52.76
CA THR A 683 7.77 -11.93 53.53
C THR A 683 7.19 -13.34 53.46
N LEU A 684 7.14 -13.95 52.27
CA LEU A 684 6.78 -15.35 52.07
C LEU A 684 7.71 -16.28 52.85
N SER A 685 9.02 -16.01 52.86
CA SER A 685 10.00 -16.79 53.61
C SER A 685 9.75 -16.74 55.12
N LYS A 686 9.39 -15.58 55.68
CA LYS A 686 9.01 -15.42 57.09
C LYS A 686 7.73 -16.16 57.44
N GLU A 687 6.72 -16.16 56.56
CA GLU A 687 5.49 -16.91 56.81
C GLU A 687 5.70 -18.43 56.68
N ILE A 688 6.54 -18.89 55.74
CA ILE A 688 6.98 -20.30 55.65
C ILE A 688 7.73 -20.71 56.93
N GLU A 689 8.62 -19.86 57.45
CA GLU A 689 9.32 -20.13 58.72
C GLU A 689 8.34 -20.16 59.91
N ARG A 690 7.35 -19.26 59.95
CA ARG A 690 6.30 -19.22 60.97
C ARG A 690 5.39 -20.45 60.93
N LEU A 691 5.02 -20.91 59.73
CA LEU A 691 4.23 -22.12 59.52
C LEU A 691 5.04 -23.37 59.90
N SER A 692 6.28 -23.47 59.46
CA SER A 692 7.20 -24.56 59.82
C SER A 692 7.36 -24.69 61.34
N LYS A 693 7.61 -23.58 62.05
CA LYS A 693 7.66 -23.53 63.53
C LYS A 693 6.33 -23.88 64.21
N ARG A 694 5.22 -23.90 63.48
CA ARG A 694 3.88 -24.29 63.95
C ARG A 694 3.57 -25.77 63.71
N THR A 695 4.24 -26.40 62.73
CA THR A 695 4.15 -27.84 62.42
C THR A 695 5.16 -28.69 63.22
N ILE A 696 6.11 -28.04 63.92
CA ILE A 696 7.14 -28.67 64.77
C ILE A 696 6.74 -28.62 66.26
N LYS A 697 5.43 -28.50 66.55
CA LYS A 697 4.81 -28.59 67.88
C LYS A 697 3.56 -29.45 67.84
#